data_AF-A0A147KKV2-F1
#
_entry.id   AF-A0A147KKV2-F1
#
_cell.length_a   1.000
_cell.length_b   1.000
_cell.length_c   1.000
_cell.angle_alpha   90.00
_cell.angle_beta   90.00
_cell.angle_gamma   90.00
#
_symmetry.space_group_name_H-M   'P 1'
#
loop_
_entity.id
_entity.type
_entity.pdbx_description
1 polymer ?
#
loop_
_entity_poly.entity_id
_entity_poly.type
_entity_poly.pdbx_seq_one_letter_code
_entity_poly.pdbx_strand_id
1 'polypeptide(L)'
;MGAPARATIAAAEELVGRAEALPTAVHRLREAARNLVASLVRKQADALLWQRPLGDLRAVAPPGLRLGPLERAGLTTVGAVLYFPEPSLLALPGVGALTARQVLAAARRVEAQTVRGVRIRLTPDDRSPDSTRLLALLAAIRSADQAVAALRDPLQGLARLFGPLLAAARRATSRWRMLFARRATKQAALTCLLHLEVLLASPWALQLRSALVRAEQWSDPRFHEAAQQRLWRDYEADAASFNALLSTLGGTDLPVDEAAYGLAPAQPRREAAEDRPGTGRLRPSPGSVTAVPVDEAAYGFVPEPLRREVARVRLDTRLLRPGLVLRNYQAFGARYALRQRRCMLGDEMGLGKTVQALAAVAHLAAQGHRHFLVVCPASVQVNWIKETERHTLLAAHSLHGPHREAAGRAWLRDGGVAVTTFDTLGRLECVRQSQIALLVVDEAHYVKNPATRRSSNVREVGDRTKHVLFLTGTPMQNRVEEFRSLVGHLSPSLARRLGADGFADARAFRRAVASVYLRRNQEDVLTELPDRIDVPAWVHLTSDDEAEYRRAVAAGHFMRMRQNGFGLPGSAKTERLREILEGAFADRRKVVVFSYFRGVLDSLSRHLFPGCGSHSRSYPADLRVLGPLTGSVPGGRRQQLVDEFTAHPGPAVLLSQIEAGGVGLNIQAASVVVIAEPQLTPGAEEQAIARVLRMGQVRTVQVHHLLARGSVDERIRELQEHKRLLFDAFARRSAAKEADARAVDAGEYRPSVLDDPAVPLEQRLVLAERHRLGV
;
A
#
# COMPACT_ATOMS: atom_id res chain seq x y z
N MET A 1 -58.44 -8.61 -12.58
CA MET A 1 -58.27 -8.05 -11.21
C MET A 1 -58.51 -9.12 -10.16
N GLY A 2 -57.71 -9.18 -9.09
CA GLY A 2 -57.79 -10.26 -8.09
C GLY A 2 -56.66 -11.28 -8.25
N ALA A 3 -56.96 -12.58 -8.26
CA ALA A 3 -55.96 -13.65 -8.24
C ALA A 3 -54.91 -13.61 -9.38
N PRO A 4 -55.26 -13.32 -10.65
CA PRO A 4 -54.27 -13.22 -11.73
C PRO A 4 -53.30 -12.04 -11.54
N ALA A 5 -53.81 -10.88 -11.10
CA ALA A 5 -52.99 -9.71 -10.82
C ALA A 5 -52.01 -9.93 -9.66
N ARG A 6 -52.41 -10.74 -8.67
CA ARG A 6 -51.53 -11.17 -7.58
C ARG A 6 -50.43 -12.10 -8.07
N ALA A 7 -50.74 -13.02 -8.98
CA ALA A 7 -49.77 -13.94 -9.55
C ALA A 7 -48.68 -13.19 -10.37
N THR A 8 -49.09 -12.26 -11.23
CA THR A 8 -48.15 -11.43 -12.01
C THR A 8 -47.24 -10.61 -11.10
N ILE A 9 -47.79 -9.95 -10.09
CA ILE A 9 -46.99 -9.14 -9.16
C ILE A 9 -46.05 -10.02 -8.34
N ALA A 10 -46.50 -11.18 -7.86
CA ALA A 10 -45.66 -12.12 -7.14
C ALA A 10 -44.49 -12.61 -8.01
N ALA A 11 -44.72 -12.92 -9.29
CA ALA A 11 -43.65 -13.33 -10.21
C ALA A 11 -42.62 -12.21 -10.48
N ALA A 12 -43.09 -10.97 -10.61
CA ALA A 12 -42.21 -9.81 -10.74
C ALA A 12 -41.41 -9.53 -9.45
N GLU A 13 -42.05 -9.60 -8.29
CA GLU A 13 -41.39 -9.45 -6.99
C GLU A 13 -40.39 -10.58 -6.71
N GLU A 14 -40.68 -11.83 -7.12
CA GLU A 14 -39.74 -12.94 -7.03
C GLU A 14 -38.49 -12.67 -7.87
N LEU A 15 -38.65 -12.23 -9.11
CA LEU A 15 -37.52 -11.94 -10.00
C LEU A 15 -36.66 -10.78 -9.48
N VAL A 16 -37.29 -9.71 -8.99
CA VAL A 16 -36.60 -8.57 -8.35
C VAL A 16 -35.89 -9.01 -7.06
N GLY A 17 -36.55 -9.79 -6.21
CA GLY A 17 -35.97 -10.28 -4.96
C GLY A 17 -34.74 -11.16 -5.19
N ARG A 18 -34.77 -12.07 -6.17
CA ARG A 18 -33.61 -12.89 -6.57
C ARG A 18 -32.45 -12.03 -7.08
N ALA A 19 -32.77 -11.02 -7.87
CA ALA A 19 -31.81 -10.03 -8.38
C ALA A 19 -31.09 -9.27 -7.26
N GLU A 20 -31.84 -8.79 -6.26
CA GLU A 20 -31.30 -8.06 -5.10
C GLU A 20 -30.55 -8.98 -4.11
N ALA A 21 -30.91 -10.26 -4.06
CA ALA A 21 -30.28 -11.25 -3.19
C ALA A 21 -28.86 -11.63 -3.63
N LEU A 22 -28.54 -11.56 -4.93
CA LEU A 22 -27.27 -12.03 -5.48
C LEU A 22 -26.04 -11.25 -4.94
N PRO A 23 -26.00 -9.90 -4.95
CA PRO A 23 -24.90 -9.15 -4.32
C PRO A 23 -24.78 -9.44 -2.81
N THR A 24 -25.91 -9.59 -2.12
CA THR A 24 -25.95 -9.89 -0.68
C THR A 24 -25.41 -11.30 -0.39
N ALA A 25 -25.60 -12.25 -1.30
CA ALA A 25 -25.05 -13.60 -1.19
C ALA A 25 -23.51 -13.59 -1.21
N VAL A 26 -22.87 -12.77 -2.04
CA VAL A 26 -21.40 -12.63 -2.07
C VAL A 26 -20.86 -12.21 -0.70
N HIS A 27 -21.50 -11.22 -0.05
CA HIS A 27 -21.07 -10.76 1.26
C HIS A 27 -21.17 -11.86 2.32
N ARG A 28 -22.30 -12.58 2.35
CA ARG A 28 -22.52 -13.73 3.25
C ARG A 28 -21.50 -14.84 3.04
N LEU A 29 -21.15 -15.15 1.79
CA LEU A 29 -20.15 -16.17 1.47
C LEU A 29 -18.75 -15.77 1.95
N ARG A 30 -18.35 -14.51 1.76
CA ARG A 30 -17.07 -13.99 2.27
C ARG A 30 -17.02 -14.00 3.79
N GLU A 31 -18.12 -13.71 4.46
CA GLU A 31 -18.22 -13.79 5.92
C GLU A 31 -18.13 -15.24 6.42
N ALA A 32 -18.83 -16.18 5.78
CA ALA A 32 -18.73 -17.60 6.09
C ALA A 32 -17.30 -18.13 5.89
N ALA A 33 -16.62 -17.70 4.82
CA ALA A 33 -15.23 -18.06 4.58
C ALA A 33 -14.27 -17.48 5.62
N ARG A 34 -14.45 -16.21 6.03
CA ARG A 34 -13.69 -15.59 7.14
C ARG A 34 -13.87 -16.36 8.44
N ASN A 35 -15.10 -16.74 8.78
CA ASN A 35 -15.40 -17.49 10.01
C ASN A 35 -14.78 -18.90 9.98
N LEU A 36 -14.76 -19.56 8.81
CA LEU A 36 -14.08 -20.84 8.68
C LEU A 36 -12.56 -20.68 8.81
N VAL A 37 -11.96 -19.71 8.13
CA VAL A 37 -10.52 -19.42 8.25
C VAL A 37 -10.14 -19.14 9.70
N ALA A 38 -10.93 -18.32 10.39
CA ALA A 38 -10.78 -18.04 11.83
C ALA A 38 -10.74 -19.32 12.67
N SER A 39 -11.71 -20.22 12.44
CA SER A 39 -11.77 -21.51 13.13
C SER A 39 -10.57 -22.41 12.83
N LEU A 40 -10.07 -22.41 11.60
CA LEU A 40 -8.91 -23.22 11.20
C LEU A 40 -7.61 -22.66 11.77
N VAL A 41 -7.47 -21.33 11.79
CA VAL A 41 -6.34 -20.64 12.42
C VAL A 41 -6.27 -21.02 13.89
N ARG A 42 -7.43 -20.97 14.58
CA ARG A 42 -7.50 -21.34 15.99
C ARG A 42 -7.12 -22.81 16.22
N LYS A 43 -7.69 -23.73 15.43
CA LYS A 43 -7.40 -25.17 15.51
C LYS A 43 -5.91 -25.48 15.30
N GLN A 44 -5.27 -24.84 14.32
CA GLN A 44 -3.83 -25.00 14.08
C GLN A 44 -2.98 -24.33 15.17
N ALA A 45 -3.36 -23.15 15.66
CA ALA A 45 -2.67 -22.48 16.75
C ALA A 45 -2.71 -23.30 18.04
N ASP A 46 -3.86 -23.89 18.37
CA ASP A 46 -4.02 -24.79 19.53
C ASP A 46 -3.08 -26.00 19.40
N ALA A 47 -3.02 -26.64 18.22
CA ALA A 47 -2.10 -27.74 17.98
C ALA A 47 -0.61 -27.33 18.17
N LEU A 48 -0.24 -26.13 17.72
CA LEU A 48 1.11 -25.60 17.92
C LEU A 48 1.40 -25.29 19.40
N LEU A 49 0.44 -24.74 20.13
CA LEU A 49 0.59 -24.44 21.57
C LEU A 49 0.79 -25.69 22.40
N TRP A 50 0.12 -26.79 22.05
CA TRP A 50 0.33 -28.10 22.66
C TRP A 50 1.70 -28.72 22.37
N GLN A 51 2.39 -28.29 21.31
CA GLN A 51 3.76 -28.71 20.99
C GLN A 51 4.82 -27.76 21.56
N ARG A 52 4.40 -26.57 22.01
CA ARG A 52 5.30 -25.49 22.40
C ARG A 52 5.80 -25.68 23.85
N PRO A 53 7.12 -25.76 24.10
CA PRO A 53 7.64 -26.00 25.44
C PRO A 53 7.25 -24.90 26.43
N LEU A 54 6.99 -25.26 27.69
CA LEU A 54 6.65 -24.32 28.75
C LEU A 54 7.74 -23.23 28.95
N GLY A 55 9.00 -23.57 28.66
CA GLY A 55 10.13 -22.64 28.74
C GLY A 55 9.98 -21.38 27.88
N ASP A 56 9.22 -21.44 26.79
CA ASP A 56 8.98 -20.31 25.88
C ASP A 56 8.28 -19.13 26.57
N LEU A 57 7.55 -19.39 27.67
CA LEU A 57 6.92 -18.32 28.45
C LEU A 57 7.93 -17.31 28.98
N ARG A 58 9.19 -17.71 29.23
CA ARG A 58 10.23 -16.81 29.75
C ARG A 58 10.56 -15.67 28.80
N ALA A 59 10.34 -15.83 27.50
CA ALA A 59 10.61 -14.78 26.51
C ALA A 59 9.64 -13.60 26.62
N VAL A 60 8.43 -13.83 27.16
CA VAL A 60 7.36 -12.82 27.26
C VAL A 60 6.93 -12.52 28.69
N ALA A 61 7.53 -13.21 29.67
CA ALA A 61 7.26 -13.06 31.09
C ALA A 61 8.26 -12.10 31.78
N PRO A 62 7.90 -11.56 32.96
CA PRO A 62 8.85 -10.83 33.80
C PRO A 62 10.06 -11.70 34.21
N PRO A 63 11.26 -11.10 34.36
CA PRO A 63 12.45 -11.83 34.81
C PRO A 63 12.23 -12.45 36.19
N GLY A 64 12.66 -13.71 36.36
CA GLY A 64 12.50 -14.46 37.60
C GLY A 64 11.25 -15.36 37.68
N LEU A 65 10.47 -15.50 36.60
CA LEU A 65 9.32 -16.41 36.56
C LEU A 65 9.74 -17.86 36.84
N ARG A 66 9.21 -18.45 37.92
CA ARG A 66 9.48 -19.84 38.31
C ARG A 66 8.51 -20.79 37.61
N LEU A 67 9.03 -21.59 36.69
CA LEU A 67 8.26 -22.61 35.96
C LEU A 67 8.40 -24.02 36.55
N GLY A 68 9.42 -24.27 37.37
CA GLY A 68 9.70 -25.61 37.93
C GLY A 68 8.55 -26.26 38.73
N PRO A 69 7.71 -25.52 39.48
CA PRO A 69 6.50 -26.10 40.08
C PRO A 69 5.48 -26.63 39.07
N LEU A 70 5.33 -25.97 37.91
CA LEU A 70 4.42 -26.40 36.84
C LEU A 70 4.99 -27.62 36.10
N GLU A 71 6.30 -27.64 35.84
CA GLU A 71 6.98 -28.78 35.21
C GLU A 71 6.88 -30.05 36.08
N ARG A 72 7.03 -29.92 37.41
CA ARG A 72 6.83 -31.04 38.35
C ARG A 72 5.38 -31.53 38.41
N ALA A 73 4.42 -30.67 38.09
CA ALA A 73 3.01 -31.03 37.97
C ALA A 73 2.64 -31.63 36.60
N GLY A 74 3.63 -31.84 35.72
CA GLY A 74 3.42 -32.41 34.38
C GLY A 74 2.95 -31.39 33.32
N LEU A 75 2.88 -30.10 33.66
CA LEU A 75 2.55 -29.05 32.70
C LEU A 75 3.80 -28.66 31.93
N THR A 76 4.09 -29.37 30.84
CA THR A 76 5.35 -29.20 30.08
C THR A 76 5.22 -28.31 28.85
N THR A 77 4.00 -27.91 28.48
CA THR A 77 3.72 -27.12 27.26
C THR A 77 2.89 -25.89 27.56
N VAL A 78 2.95 -24.90 26.67
CA VAL A 78 2.16 -23.66 26.77
C VAL A 78 0.66 -23.97 26.69
N GLY A 79 0.26 -24.89 25.80
CA GLY A 79 -1.11 -25.38 25.69
C GLY A 79 -1.62 -26.00 26.99
N ALA A 80 -0.81 -26.87 27.63
CA ALA A 80 -1.18 -27.50 28.89
C ALA A 80 -1.50 -26.48 29.99
N VAL A 81 -0.76 -25.37 30.03
CA VAL A 81 -0.98 -24.29 30.99
C VAL A 81 -2.21 -23.44 30.67
N LEU A 82 -2.45 -23.09 29.40
CA LEU A 82 -3.60 -22.28 28.98
C LEU A 82 -4.93 -22.95 29.29
N TYR A 83 -4.99 -24.26 29.08
CA TYR A 83 -6.20 -25.06 29.30
C TYR A 83 -6.28 -25.62 30.74
N PHE A 84 -5.33 -25.28 31.61
CA PHE A 84 -5.39 -25.65 33.02
C PHE A 84 -6.22 -24.62 33.81
N PRO A 85 -7.23 -25.03 34.60
CA PRO A 85 -8.03 -24.09 35.38
C PRO A 85 -7.16 -23.29 36.37
N GLU A 86 -7.37 -21.97 36.43
CA GLU A 86 -6.62 -21.08 37.34
C GLU A 86 -6.70 -21.50 38.82
N PRO A 87 -7.87 -21.93 39.37
CA PRO A 87 -7.94 -22.43 40.75
C PRO A 87 -7.03 -23.66 40.98
N SER A 88 -6.90 -24.51 39.97
CA SER A 88 -6.04 -25.69 40.03
C SER A 88 -4.56 -25.34 39.94
N LEU A 89 -4.18 -24.27 39.20
CA LEU A 89 -2.81 -23.75 39.22
C LEU A 89 -2.40 -23.27 40.62
N LEU A 90 -3.32 -22.62 41.34
CA LEU A 90 -3.09 -22.13 42.70
C LEU A 90 -2.93 -23.26 43.73
N ALA A 91 -3.52 -24.42 43.46
CA ALA A 91 -3.40 -25.60 44.32
C ALA A 91 -2.04 -26.32 44.18
N LEU A 92 -1.21 -25.95 43.19
CA LEU A 92 0.09 -26.59 42.97
C LEU A 92 1.13 -26.16 44.02
N PRO A 93 1.85 -27.10 44.65
CA PRO A 93 2.89 -26.78 45.64
C PRO A 93 3.98 -25.86 45.08
N GLY A 94 4.09 -24.65 45.64
CA GLY A 94 5.07 -23.65 45.24
C GLY A 94 4.62 -22.69 44.14
N VAL A 95 3.33 -22.71 43.75
CA VAL A 95 2.72 -21.71 42.86
C VAL A 95 1.86 -20.74 43.66
N GLY A 96 2.32 -19.50 43.83
CA GLY A 96 1.54 -18.43 44.46
C GLY A 96 0.62 -17.70 43.48
N ALA A 97 -0.32 -16.90 44.00
CA ALA A 97 -1.28 -16.13 43.20
C ALA A 97 -0.62 -15.23 42.14
N LEU A 98 0.49 -14.58 42.50
CA LEU A 98 1.26 -13.77 41.56
C LEU A 98 1.88 -14.62 40.44
N THR A 99 2.43 -15.79 40.77
CA THR A 99 3.04 -16.70 39.80
C THR A 99 2.00 -17.26 38.84
N ALA A 100 0.84 -17.70 39.32
CA ALA A 100 -0.26 -18.18 38.48
C ALA A 100 -0.71 -17.11 37.47
N ARG A 101 -0.94 -15.87 37.93
CA ARG A 101 -1.31 -14.74 37.06
C ARG A 101 -0.24 -14.42 36.02
N GLN A 102 1.04 -14.41 36.42
CA GLN A 102 2.15 -14.12 35.50
C GLN A 102 2.33 -15.20 34.44
N VAL A 103 2.20 -16.47 34.82
CA VAL A 103 2.25 -17.61 33.91
C VAL A 103 1.09 -17.55 32.91
N LEU A 104 -0.14 -17.35 33.36
CA LEU A 104 -1.31 -17.25 32.48
C LEU A 104 -1.21 -16.04 31.54
N ALA A 105 -0.77 -14.89 32.04
CA ALA A 105 -0.57 -13.70 31.21
C ALA A 105 0.52 -13.92 30.14
N ALA A 106 1.63 -14.58 30.51
CA ALA A 106 2.68 -14.96 29.56
C ALA A 106 2.15 -15.95 28.52
N ALA A 107 1.39 -16.97 28.95
CA ALA A 107 0.84 -17.98 28.07
C ALA A 107 -0.16 -17.39 27.06
N ARG A 108 -1.03 -16.46 27.50
CA ARG A 108 -1.95 -15.73 26.61
C ARG A 108 -1.23 -14.84 25.59
N ARG A 109 -0.08 -14.26 25.95
CA ARG A 109 0.77 -13.52 24.98
C ARG A 109 1.36 -14.46 23.94
N VAL A 110 1.86 -15.63 24.35
CA VAL A 110 2.37 -16.63 23.41
C VAL A 110 1.24 -17.17 22.52
N GLU A 111 0.04 -17.38 23.06
CA GLU A 111 -1.16 -17.73 22.29
C GLU A 111 -1.47 -16.67 21.24
N ALA A 112 -1.58 -15.40 21.61
CA ALA A 112 -1.85 -14.31 20.68
C ALA A 112 -0.79 -14.22 19.57
N GLN A 113 0.50 -14.37 19.91
CA GLN A 113 1.59 -14.43 18.94
C GLN A 113 1.49 -15.66 18.02
N THR A 114 1.09 -16.82 18.56
CA THR A 114 0.94 -18.06 17.80
C THR A 114 -0.23 -17.95 16.82
N VAL A 115 -1.38 -17.47 17.27
CA VAL A 115 -2.57 -17.23 16.44
C VAL A 115 -2.24 -16.24 15.30
N ARG A 116 -1.54 -15.13 15.58
CA ARG A 116 -1.11 -14.17 14.55
C ARG A 116 -0.09 -14.75 13.55
N GLY A 117 0.68 -15.76 13.97
CA GLY A 117 1.69 -16.41 13.13
C GLY A 117 1.14 -17.51 12.22
N VAL A 118 -0.04 -18.05 12.51
CA VAL A 118 -0.64 -19.14 11.72
C VAL A 118 -1.21 -18.57 10.41
N ARG A 119 -0.82 -19.19 9.29
CA ARG A 119 -1.37 -18.89 7.97
C ARG A 119 -1.98 -20.14 7.36
N ILE A 120 -3.27 -20.07 7.03
CA ILE A 120 -3.96 -21.13 6.30
C ILE A 120 -3.45 -21.16 4.85
N ARG A 121 -3.09 -22.36 4.38
CA ARG A 121 -2.66 -22.60 3.01
C ARG A 121 -3.43 -23.79 2.48
N LEU A 122 -3.95 -23.68 1.26
CA LEU A 122 -4.48 -24.82 0.52
C LEU A 122 -3.34 -25.44 -0.29
N THR A 123 -3.19 -26.76 -0.24
CA THR A 123 -2.26 -27.50 -1.11
C THR A 123 -3.01 -28.64 -1.77
N PRO A 124 -2.65 -29.05 -3.00
CA PRO A 124 -3.29 -30.19 -3.67
C PRO A 124 -3.22 -31.50 -2.87
N ASP A 125 -2.20 -31.60 -2.02
CA ASP A 125 -1.92 -32.76 -1.17
C ASP A 125 -2.77 -32.78 0.13
N ASP A 126 -3.20 -31.61 0.63
CA ASP A 126 -4.07 -31.50 1.80
C ASP A 126 -5.55 -31.43 1.39
N ARG A 127 -6.12 -32.60 1.13
CA ARG A 127 -7.55 -32.78 0.81
C ARG A 127 -8.42 -33.07 2.03
N SER A 128 -8.07 -32.50 3.19
CA SER A 128 -8.88 -32.65 4.40
C SER A 128 -10.30 -32.11 4.21
N PRO A 129 -11.28 -32.55 5.03
CA PRO A 129 -12.64 -32.02 4.98
C PRO A 129 -12.70 -30.50 5.17
N ASP A 130 -11.85 -29.97 6.05
CA ASP A 130 -11.73 -28.54 6.34
C ASP A 130 -11.20 -27.76 5.12
N SER A 131 -10.14 -28.27 4.48
CA SER A 131 -9.56 -27.67 3.27
C SER A 131 -10.51 -27.75 2.08
N THR A 132 -11.26 -28.85 1.95
CA THR A 132 -12.29 -29.02 0.90
C THR A 132 -13.46 -28.05 1.09
N ARG A 133 -13.93 -27.88 2.33
CA ARG A 133 -14.99 -26.93 2.67
C ARG A 133 -14.58 -25.48 2.42
N LEU A 134 -13.35 -25.13 2.80
CA LEU A 134 -12.78 -23.81 2.51
C LEU A 134 -12.69 -23.57 1.01
N LEU A 135 -12.17 -24.55 0.26
CA LEU A 135 -12.08 -24.47 -1.19
C LEU A 135 -13.45 -24.32 -1.87
N ALA A 136 -14.48 -25.02 -1.38
CA ALA A 136 -15.84 -24.91 -1.88
C ALA A 136 -16.45 -23.52 -1.63
N LEU A 137 -16.19 -22.92 -0.47
CA LEU A 137 -16.58 -21.53 -0.18
C LEU A 137 -15.87 -20.54 -1.11
N LEU A 138 -14.58 -20.73 -1.37
CA LEU A 138 -13.82 -19.88 -2.30
C LEU A 138 -14.35 -20.01 -3.74
N ALA A 139 -14.68 -21.23 -4.18
CA ALA A 139 -15.27 -21.48 -5.49
C ALA A 139 -16.65 -20.80 -5.63
N ALA A 140 -17.49 -20.91 -4.60
CA ALA A 140 -18.78 -20.23 -4.53
C ALA A 140 -18.64 -18.70 -4.58
N ILE A 141 -17.68 -18.11 -3.86
CA ILE A 141 -17.40 -16.67 -3.91
C ILE A 141 -17.00 -16.26 -5.33
N ARG A 142 -16.08 -16.99 -5.97
CA ARG A 142 -15.63 -16.69 -7.33
C ARG A 142 -16.78 -16.75 -8.33
N SER A 143 -17.61 -17.79 -8.25
CA SER A 143 -18.80 -17.95 -9.10
C SER A 143 -19.82 -16.83 -8.86
N ALA A 144 -20.03 -16.42 -7.61
CA ALA A 144 -20.94 -15.34 -7.26
C ALA A 144 -20.42 -13.97 -7.77
N ASP A 145 -19.13 -13.66 -7.60
CA ASP A 145 -18.50 -12.45 -8.12
C ASP A 145 -18.60 -12.38 -9.66
N GLN A 146 -18.33 -13.50 -10.35
CA GLN A 146 -18.47 -13.61 -11.80
C GLN A 146 -19.93 -13.39 -12.25
N ALA A 147 -20.89 -13.98 -11.52
CA ALA A 147 -22.31 -13.81 -11.83
C ALA A 147 -22.78 -12.36 -11.62
N VAL A 148 -22.37 -11.70 -10.53
CA VAL A 148 -22.68 -10.28 -10.28
C VAL A 148 -22.08 -9.39 -11.37
N ALA A 149 -20.87 -9.67 -11.81
CA ALA A 149 -20.24 -8.93 -12.91
C ALA A 149 -21.00 -9.13 -14.24
N ALA A 150 -21.31 -10.38 -14.59
CA ALA A 150 -22.00 -10.73 -15.84
C ALA A 150 -23.45 -10.24 -15.90
N LEU A 151 -24.13 -10.15 -14.75
CA LEU A 151 -25.54 -9.75 -14.67
C LEU A 151 -25.73 -8.27 -14.32
N ARG A 152 -24.68 -7.47 -14.19
CA ARG A 152 -24.76 -6.05 -13.79
C ARG A 152 -25.79 -5.26 -14.62
N ASP A 153 -25.65 -5.25 -15.93
CA ASP A 153 -26.52 -4.45 -16.81
C ASP A 153 -27.95 -5.00 -16.86
N PRO A 154 -28.18 -6.32 -16.99
CA PRO A 154 -29.51 -6.91 -16.87
C PRO A 154 -30.20 -6.56 -15.54
N LEU A 155 -29.48 -6.58 -14.41
CA LEU A 155 -30.01 -6.24 -13.09
C LEU A 155 -30.41 -4.76 -12.99
N GLN A 156 -29.60 -3.86 -13.53
CA GLN A 156 -29.94 -2.44 -13.61
C GLN A 156 -31.15 -2.19 -14.51
N GLY A 157 -31.22 -2.87 -15.65
CA GLY A 157 -32.37 -2.82 -16.55
C GLY A 157 -33.65 -3.28 -15.85
N LEU A 158 -33.57 -4.37 -15.09
CA LEU A 158 -34.68 -4.87 -14.29
C LEU A 158 -35.15 -3.85 -13.25
N ALA A 159 -34.25 -3.25 -12.47
CA ALA A 159 -34.62 -2.25 -11.48
C ALA A 159 -35.32 -1.03 -12.11
N ARG A 160 -34.81 -0.55 -13.27
CA ARG A 160 -35.37 0.58 -14.01
C ARG A 160 -36.75 0.28 -14.59
N LEU A 161 -36.93 -0.90 -15.17
CA LEU A 161 -38.17 -1.28 -15.86
C LEU A 161 -39.26 -1.73 -14.89
N PHE A 162 -38.91 -2.59 -13.92
CA PHE A 162 -39.89 -3.24 -13.04
C PHE A 162 -40.25 -2.37 -11.84
N GLY A 163 -39.35 -1.54 -11.32
CA GLY A 163 -39.59 -0.74 -10.12
C GLY A 163 -40.81 0.20 -10.21
N PRO A 164 -40.87 1.11 -11.21
CA PRO A 164 -42.02 2.01 -11.39
C PRO A 164 -43.32 1.26 -11.69
N LEU A 165 -43.24 0.18 -12.48
CA LEU A 165 -44.39 -0.63 -12.87
C LEU A 165 -44.97 -1.40 -11.69
N LEU A 166 -44.13 -2.01 -10.84
CA LEU A 166 -44.54 -2.71 -9.62
C LEU A 166 -45.24 -1.76 -8.64
N ALA A 167 -44.67 -0.58 -8.41
CA ALA A 167 -45.26 0.43 -7.53
C ALA A 167 -46.68 0.84 -7.99
N ALA A 168 -46.88 1.05 -9.30
CA ALA A 168 -48.17 1.41 -9.86
C ALA A 168 -49.16 0.24 -9.93
N ALA A 169 -48.69 -0.97 -10.30
CA ALA A 169 -49.53 -2.15 -10.48
C ALA A 169 -50.02 -2.75 -9.15
N ARG A 170 -49.29 -2.57 -8.03
CA ARG A 170 -49.63 -3.10 -6.70
C ARG A 170 -51.07 -2.82 -6.26
N ARG A 171 -51.67 -1.72 -6.73
CA ARG A 171 -53.06 -1.37 -6.41
C ARG A 171 -54.08 -2.35 -7.02
N ALA A 172 -53.78 -2.94 -8.18
CA ALA A 172 -54.64 -3.87 -8.89
C ALA A 172 -54.81 -5.24 -8.20
N THR A 173 -54.04 -5.50 -7.14
CA THR A 173 -54.11 -6.73 -6.32
C THR A 173 -55.31 -6.78 -5.38
N SER A 174 -55.91 -5.61 -5.05
CA SER A 174 -57.00 -5.50 -4.09
C SER A 174 -58.22 -4.83 -4.72
N ARG A 175 -59.34 -5.55 -4.72
CA ARG A 175 -60.64 -5.05 -5.19
C ARG A 175 -61.07 -3.80 -4.42
N TRP A 176 -60.85 -3.76 -3.10
CA TRP A 176 -61.13 -2.60 -2.25
C TRP A 176 -60.27 -1.39 -2.60
N ARG A 177 -58.95 -1.56 -2.77
CA ARG A 177 -58.06 -0.45 -3.17
C ARG A 177 -58.37 0.10 -4.56
N MET A 178 -58.93 -0.73 -5.44
CA MET A 178 -59.40 -0.33 -6.77
C MET A 178 -60.78 0.32 -6.73
N LEU A 179 -61.66 -0.01 -5.78
CA LEU A 179 -63.00 0.58 -5.67
C LEU A 179 -62.92 2.09 -5.40
N PHE A 180 -62.07 2.49 -4.44
CA PHE A 180 -61.89 3.88 -3.98
C PHE A 180 -60.90 4.72 -4.81
N ALA A 181 -60.31 4.18 -5.88
CA ALA A 181 -59.36 4.92 -6.72
C ALA A 181 -60.07 5.78 -7.78
N ARG A 182 -59.47 6.91 -8.19
CA ARG A 182 -59.96 7.72 -9.32
C ARG A 182 -59.82 6.96 -10.63
N ARG A 183 -60.67 7.25 -11.63
CA ARG A 183 -60.70 6.55 -12.94
C ARG A 183 -59.32 6.48 -13.62
N ALA A 184 -58.60 7.61 -13.66
CA ALA A 184 -57.24 7.69 -14.21
C ALA A 184 -56.25 6.77 -13.48
N THR A 185 -56.33 6.69 -12.15
CA THR A 185 -55.48 5.82 -11.32
C THR A 185 -55.80 4.34 -11.52
N LYS A 186 -57.08 3.98 -11.74
CA LYS A 186 -57.50 2.61 -12.06
C LYS A 186 -56.92 2.16 -13.41
N GLN A 187 -57.02 3.03 -14.43
CA GLN A 187 -56.45 2.76 -15.75
C GLN A 187 -54.93 2.60 -15.69
N ALA A 188 -54.22 3.52 -15.03
CA ALA A 188 -52.77 3.45 -14.88
C ALA A 188 -52.30 2.13 -14.21
N ALA A 189 -52.98 1.69 -13.14
CA ALA A 189 -52.65 0.45 -12.45
C ALA A 189 -52.87 -0.80 -13.32
N LEU A 190 -53.94 -0.84 -14.13
CA LEU A 190 -54.21 -1.94 -15.05
C LEU A 190 -53.24 -1.95 -16.25
N THR A 191 -52.90 -0.78 -16.80
CA THR A 191 -51.90 -0.65 -17.87
C THR A 191 -50.52 -1.11 -17.39
N CYS A 192 -50.10 -0.70 -16.18
CA CYS A 192 -48.82 -1.14 -15.61
C CYS A 192 -48.80 -2.65 -15.34
N LEU A 193 -49.93 -3.24 -14.93
CA LEU A 193 -50.05 -4.68 -14.75
C LEU A 193 -49.87 -5.45 -16.07
N LEU A 194 -50.51 -4.99 -17.16
CA LEU A 194 -50.34 -5.58 -18.49
C LEU A 194 -48.90 -5.45 -19.00
N HIS A 195 -48.27 -4.30 -18.77
CA HIS A 195 -46.85 -4.11 -19.12
C HIS A 195 -45.94 -5.08 -18.34
N LEU A 196 -46.22 -5.34 -17.05
CA LEU A 196 -45.49 -6.36 -16.29
C LEU A 196 -45.68 -7.77 -16.85
N GLU A 197 -46.90 -8.15 -17.26
CA GLU A 197 -47.16 -9.46 -17.87
C GLU A 197 -46.35 -9.65 -19.15
N VAL A 198 -46.37 -8.65 -20.04
CA VAL A 198 -45.59 -8.67 -21.29
C VAL A 198 -44.10 -8.71 -21.02
N LEU A 199 -43.59 -7.90 -20.08
CA LEU A 199 -42.18 -7.88 -19.73
C LEU A 199 -41.72 -9.20 -19.10
N LEU A 200 -42.50 -9.79 -18.20
CA LEU A 200 -42.20 -11.09 -17.59
C LEU A 200 -42.15 -12.23 -18.62
N ALA A 201 -42.99 -12.17 -19.64
CA ALA A 201 -43.01 -13.14 -20.73
C ALA A 201 -41.93 -12.88 -21.80
N SER A 202 -41.20 -11.77 -21.72
CA SER A 202 -40.21 -11.41 -22.73
C SER A 202 -39.01 -12.38 -22.72
N PRO A 203 -38.37 -12.62 -23.89
CA PRO A 203 -37.17 -13.45 -23.96
C PRO A 203 -36.06 -12.97 -23.02
N TRP A 204 -35.91 -11.65 -22.87
CA TRP A 204 -34.94 -11.03 -21.98
C TRP A 204 -35.20 -11.38 -20.51
N ALA A 205 -36.44 -11.29 -20.03
CA ALA A 205 -36.77 -11.61 -18.63
C ALA A 205 -36.63 -13.10 -18.33
N LEU A 206 -37.00 -13.97 -19.28
CA LEU A 206 -36.82 -15.43 -19.16
C LEU A 206 -35.33 -15.80 -19.12
N GLN A 207 -34.52 -15.19 -19.97
CA GLN A 207 -33.06 -15.37 -19.97
C GLN A 207 -32.46 -14.91 -18.64
N LEU A 208 -32.84 -13.72 -18.14
CA LEU A 208 -32.39 -13.20 -16.86
C LEU A 208 -32.77 -14.12 -15.70
N ARG A 209 -34.02 -14.60 -15.66
CA ARG A 209 -34.48 -15.57 -14.66
C ARG A 209 -33.62 -16.84 -14.68
N SER A 210 -33.36 -17.39 -15.87
CA SER A 210 -32.52 -18.58 -16.00
C SER A 210 -31.08 -18.33 -15.54
N ALA A 211 -30.54 -17.14 -15.80
CA ALA A 211 -29.19 -16.77 -15.42
C ALA A 211 -29.06 -16.56 -13.89
N LEU A 212 -30.08 -15.97 -13.26
CA LEU A 212 -30.16 -15.84 -11.80
C LEU A 212 -30.24 -17.21 -11.12
N VAL A 213 -31.06 -18.15 -11.63
CA VAL A 213 -31.13 -19.51 -11.08
C VAL A 213 -29.78 -20.22 -11.19
N ARG A 214 -29.08 -20.08 -12.32
CA ARG A 214 -27.71 -20.61 -12.46
C ARG A 214 -26.77 -19.94 -11.46
N ALA A 215 -26.80 -18.61 -11.37
CA ALA A 215 -25.95 -17.86 -10.44
C ALA A 215 -26.15 -18.32 -8.99
N GLU A 216 -27.40 -18.50 -8.54
CA GLU A 216 -27.73 -19.02 -7.22
C GLU A 216 -27.14 -20.43 -7.00
N GLN A 217 -27.29 -21.33 -7.96
CA GLN A 217 -26.77 -22.70 -7.87
C GLN A 217 -25.24 -22.73 -7.76
N TRP A 218 -24.54 -21.98 -8.61
CA TRP A 218 -23.07 -21.93 -8.61
C TRP A 218 -22.49 -21.13 -7.43
N SER A 219 -23.33 -20.33 -6.76
CA SER A 219 -22.96 -19.60 -5.54
C SER A 219 -23.25 -20.41 -4.25
N ASP A 220 -23.80 -21.62 -4.35
CA ASP A 220 -24.00 -22.50 -3.19
C ASP A 220 -22.73 -23.35 -2.94
N PRO A 221 -22.03 -23.22 -1.79
CA PRO A 221 -20.86 -24.02 -1.48
C PRO A 221 -21.14 -25.52 -1.51
N ARG A 222 -22.36 -25.95 -1.16
CA ARG A 222 -22.74 -27.38 -1.15
C ARG A 222 -22.74 -27.99 -2.55
N PHE A 223 -22.99 -27.17 -3.57
CA PHE A 223 -22.91 -27.61 -4.96
C PHE A 223 -21.47 -28.01 -5.34
N HIS A 224 -20.49 -27.24 -4.86
CA HIS A 224 -19.07 -27.53 -5.07
C HIS A 224 -18.58 -28.68 -4.20
N GLU A 225 -19.05 -28.77 -2.95
CA GLU A 225 -18.73 -29.87 -2.04
C GLU A 225 -19.24 -31.23 -2.54
N ALA A 226 -20.39 -31.28 -3.20
CA ALA A 226 -20.90 -32.51 -3.81
C ALA A 226 -20.02 -32.99 -4.99
N ALA A 227 -19.23 -32.10 -5.59
CA ALA A 227 -18.38 -32.35 -6.75
C ALA A 227 -16.88 -32.25 -6.42
N GLN A 228 -16.44 -32.82 -5.29
CA GLN A 228 -15.08 -32.66 -4.76
C GLN A 228 -13.97 -32.93 -5.79
N GLN A 229 -14.09 -33.99 -6.61
CA GLN A 229 -13.06 -34.30 -7.62
C GLN A 229 -12.89 -33.18 -8.64
N ARG A 230 -13.99 -32.54 -9.06
CA ARG A 230 -13.96 -31.41 -9.98
C ARG A 230 -13.39 -30.17 -9.28
N LEU A 231 -13.85 -29.91 -8.05
CA LEU A 231 -13.39 -28.78 -7.24
C LEU A 231 -11.87 -28.76 -7.07
N TRP A 232 -11.27 -29.92 -6.73
CA TRP A 232 -9.82 -30.04 -6.57
C TRP A 232 -9.05 -29.95 -7.89
N ARG A 233 -9.61 -30.45 -9.01
CA ARG A 233 -9.03 -30.25 -10.34
C ARG A 233 -9.04 -28.77 -10.76
N ASP A 234 -10.15 -28.08 -10.49
CA ASP A 234 -10.29 -26.65 -10.78
C ASP A 234 -9.30 -25.83 -9.93
N TYR A 235 -9.03 -26.27 -8.68
CA TYR A 235 -7.98 -25.69 -7.85
C TYR A 235 -6.58 -25.94 -8.40
N GLU A 236 -6.26 -27.16 -8.81
CA GLU A 236 -4.94 -27.49 -9.38
C GLU A 236 -4.65 -26.69 -10.65
N ALA A 237 -5.66 -26.46 -11.49
CA ALA A 237 -5.55 -25.65 -12.70
C ALA A 237 -5.35 -24.15 -12.44
N ASP A 238 -5.86 -23.63 -11.31
CA ASP A 238 -5.88 -22.19 -11.01
C ASP A 238 -5.62 -21.87 -9.53
N ALA A 239 -4.63 -22.53 -8.93
CA ALA A 239 -4.33 -22.40 -7.51
C ALA A 239 -3.97 -20.96 -7.12
N ALA A 240 -3.38 -20.20 -8.05
CA ALA A 240 -3.01 -18.81 -7.83
C ALA A 240 -4.23 -17.93 -7.52
N SER A 241 -5.32 -18.09 -8.27
CA SER A 241 -6.54 -17.29 -8.06
C SER A 241 -7.25 -17.64 -6.76
N PHE A 242 -7.32 -18.92 -6.40
CA PHE A 242 -7.88 -19.36 -5.12
C PHE A 242 -7.06 -18.86 -3.92
N ASN A 243 -5.72 -18.94 -3.99
CA ASN A 243 -4.85 -18.45 -2.92
C ASN A 243 -4.83 -16.92 -2.83
N ALA A 244 -4.97 -16.21 -3.95
CA ALA A 244 -5.15 -14.77 -3.95
C ALA A 244 -6.46 -14.39 -3.24
N LEU A 245 -7.57 -15.09 -3.54
CA LEU A 245 -8.85 -14.88 -2.87
C LEU A 245 -8.80 -15.25 -1.37
N LEU A 246 -8.11 -16.33 -1.00
CA LEU A 246 -7.90 -16.68 0.40
C LEU A 246 -7.12 -15.59 1.14
N SER A 247 -6.13 -14.98 0.47
CA SER A 247 -5.33 -13.90 1.05
C SER A 247 -6.15 -12.63 1.31
N THR A 248 -7.15 -12.33 0.48
CA THR A 248 -8.04 -11.17 0.73
C THR A 248 -8.98 -11.40 1.91
N LEU A 249 -9.28 -12.65 2.27
CA LEU A 249 -10.11 -12.99 3.42
C LEU A 249 -9.33 -12.96 4.75
N GLY A 250 -8.00 -13.11 4.72
CA GLY A 250 -7.13 -13.07 5.91
C GLY A 250 -6.74 -11.67 6.39
N GLY A 251 -7.25 -10.61 5.76
CA GLY A 251 -6.85 -9.21 5.97
C GLY A 251 -7.68 -8.42 6.99
N THR A 252 -8.41 -9.07 7.89
CA THR A 252 -9.14 -8.38 8.98
C THR A 252 -8.85 -9.08 10.28
N ASP A 253 -8.41 -8.30 11.27
CA ASP A 253 -8.29 -8.68 12.68
C ASP A 253 -9.31 -9.76 13.04
N LEU A 254 -8.80 -10.98 13.28
CA LEU A 254 -9.51 -11.90 14.15
C LEU A 254 -9.71 -11.15 15.46
N PRO A 255 -10.95 -10.92 15.92
CA PRO A 255 -11.17 -10.21 17.16
C PRO A 255 -10.59 -11.07 18.28
N VAL A 256 -9.35 -10.77 18.64
CA VAL A 256 -8.82 -11.14 19.94
C VAL A 256 -9.42 -10.08 20.85
N ASP A 257 -10.34 -10.49 21.70
CA ASP A 257 -10.98 -9.62 22.68
C ASP A 257 -9.91 -9.12 23.67
N GLU A 258 -9.18 -8.07 23.29
CA GLU A 258 -8.14 -7.44 24.10
C GLU A 258 -8.77 -6.69 25.31
N ALA A 259 -10.07 -6.39 25.26
CA ALA A 259 -10.82 -5.73 26.34
C ALA A 259 -11.08 -6.66 27.54
N ALA A 260 -11.11 -7.99 27.35
CA ALA A 260 -11.32 -8.96 28.42
C ALA A 260 -10.10 -9.12 29.37
N TYR A 261 -8.91 -8.61 29.01
CA TYR A 261 -7.65 -9.01 29.67
C TYR A 261 -6.82 -7.91 30.33
N GLY A 262 -7.34 -6.67 30.43
CA GLY A 262 -6.90 -5.65 31.40
C GLY A 262 -5.40 -5.55 31.69
N LEU A 263 -4.54 -5.33 30.69
CA LEU A 263 -3.10 -5.14 30.92
C LEU A 263 -2.53 -3.97 30.13
N ALA A 264 -1.96 -3.01 30.87
CA ALA A 264 -1.24 -1.84 30.38
C ALA A 264 0.07 -2.21 29.64
N PRO A 265 0.55 -1.36 28.72
CA PRO A 265 1.74 -1.65 27.92
C PRO A 265 3.03 -1.69 28.76
N ALA A 266 3.87 -2.69 28.47
CA ALA A 266 5.16 -2.88 29.11
C ALA A 266 6.15 -1.76 28.75
N GLN A 267 6.84 -1.23 29.76
CA GLN A 267 7.92 -0.24 29.61
C GLN A 267 9.20 -0.86 29.04
N PRO A 268 10.01 -0.11 28.26
CA PRO A 268 11.27 -0.60 27.73
C PRO A 268 12.36 -0.60 28.80
N ARG A 269 13.11 -1.70 28.94
CA ARG A 269 14.35 -1.75 29.74
C ARG A 269 15.58 -1.61 28.86
N ARG A 270 16.52 -0.82 29.40
CA ARG A 270 17.84 -0.44 28.87
C ARG A 270 18.82 -1.61 28.86
N GLU A 271 19.79 -1.50 27.94
CA GLU A 271 20.97 -2.34 27.78
C GLU A 271 21.88 -2.34 29.03
N ALA A 272 22.54 -3.48 29.26
CA ALA A 272 23.87 -3.54 29.88
C ALA A 272 24.64 -4.74 29.31
N ALA A 273 25.87 -4.47 28.90
CA ALA A 273 26.87 -5.42 28.42
C ALA A 273 27.54 -6.16 29.59
N GLU A 274 27.94 -7.42 29.39
CA GLU A 274 29.34 -7.90 29.47
C GLU A 274 29.47 -9.43 29.62
N ASP A 275 30.54 -9.91 29.01
CA ASP A 275 31.38 -11.09 29.25
C ASP A 275 31.02 -12.55 28.88
N ARG A 276 31.98 -13.15 28.16
CA ARG A 276 32.17 -14.56 27.77
C ARG A 276 32.88 -15.33 28.94
N PRO A 277 33.10 -16.68 28.95
CA PRO A 277 33.32 -17.59 27.82
C PRO A 277 32.82 -19.05 27.98
N GLY A 278 32.95 -19.88 26.93
CA GLY A 278 32.78 -21.34 27.07
C GLY A 278 32.60 -22.09 25.75
N THR A 279 33.63 -22.82 25.35
CA THR A 279 33.78 -23.62 24.14
C THR A 279 32.88 -24.85 24.06
N GLY A 280 32.34 -25.15 22.88
CA GLY A 280 31.73 -26.44 22.56
C GLY A 280 31.55 -26.63 21.06
N ARG A 281 32.52 -27.28 20.41
CA ARG A 281 32.44 -27.70 19.00
C ARG A 281 31.39 -28.81 18.86
N LEU A 282 30.42 -28.65 17.95
CA LEU A 282 29.79 -29.76 17.26
C LEU A 282 29.73 -29.46 15.75
N ARG A 283 30.40 -30.31 14.97
CA ARG A 283 30.21 -30.41 13.52
C ARG A 283 28.88 -31.11 13.25
N PRO A 284 28.04 -30.65 12.31
CA PRO A 284 27.00 -31.49 11.73
C PRO A 284 27.56 -32.26 10.52
N SER A 285 27.27 -33.55 10.47
CA SER A 285 27.47 -34.41 9.29
C SER A 285 26.42 -34.10 8.21
N PRO A 286 26.71 -34.37 6.93
CA PRO A 286 25.89 -33.92 5.81
C PRO A 286 24.73 -34.89 5.54
N GLY A 287 23.49 -34.42 5.71
CA GLY A 287 22.27 -35.12 5.35
C GLY A 287 21.29 -34.16 4.66
N SER A 288 21.06 -34.40 3.37
CA SER A 288 20.06 -33.81 2.46
C SER A 288 19.25 -32.60 2.97
N VAL A 289 19.72 -31.40 2.60
CA VAL A 289 18.92 -30.17 2.62
C VAL A 289 17.90 -30.26 1.48
N THR A 290 16.64 -30.57 1.78
CA THR A 290 15.54 -30.21 0.89
C THR A 290 15.42 -28.69 0.90
N ALA A 291 15.74 -28.06 -0.23
CA ALA A 291 15.77 -26.62 -0.40
C ALA A 291 14.40 -26.01 -0.08
N VAL A 292 14.36 -25.13 0.93
CA VAL A 292 13.26 -24.18 1.14
C VAL A 292 13.10 -23.36 -0.15
N PRO A 293 11.89 -23.21 -0.72
CA PRO A 293 11.69 -22.36 -1.89
C PRO A 293 12.08 -20.92 -1.54
N VAL A 294 13.13 -20.42 -2.18
CA VAL A 294 13.59 -19.04 -2.01
C VAL A 294 12.55 -18.13 -2.65
N ASP A 295 11.95 -17.24 -1.86
CA ASP A 295 11.01 -16.22 -2.35
C ASP A 295 11.69 -15.38 -3.45
N GLU A 296 11.29 -15.57 -4.71
CA GLU A 296 11.86 -14.87 -5.86
C GLU A 296 11.60 -13.35 -5.80
N ALA A 297 10.53 -12.93 -5.13
CA ALA A 297 10.14 -11.52 -5.01
C ALA A 297 11.12 -10.72 -4.12
N ALA A 298 11.61 -11.33 -3.04
CA ALA A 298 12.61 -10.71 -2.15
C ALA A 298 13.94 -10.37 -2.87
N TYR A 299 14.23 -11.05 -3.99
CA TYR A 299 15.38 -10.80 -4.85
C TYR A 299 15.02 -10.00 -6.11
N GLY A 300 13.82 -9.44 -6.20
CA GLY A 300 13.36 -8.65 -7.34
C GLY A 300 13.26 -9.45 -8.63
N PHE A 301 12.93 -10.74 -8.54
CA PHE A 301 12.84 -11.67 -9.66
C PHE A 301 14.15 -11.84 -10.47
N VAL A 302 15.29 -11.56 -9.82
CA VAL A 302 16.61 -11.82 -10.42
C VAL A 302 16.78 -13.33 -10.68
N PRO A 303 17.13 -13.76 -11.91
CA PRO A 303 17.32 -15.17 -12.23
C PRO A 303 18.37 -15.84 -11.34
N GLU A 304 18.14 -17.12 -11.01
CA GLU A 304 19.01 -17.90 -10.12
C GLU A 304 20.51 -17.89 -10.49
N PRO A 305 20.92 -18.02 -11.78
CA PRO A 305 22.34 -17.92 -12.14
C PRO A 305 22.95 -16.59 -11.70
N LEU A 306 22.21 -15.49 -11.90
CA LEU A 306 22.68 -14.17 -11.54
C LEU A 306 22.67 -13.94 -10.02
N ARG A 307 21.71 -14.51 -9.28
CA ARG A 307 21.72 -14.47 -7.80
C ARG A 307 22.99 -15.11 -7.25
N ARG A 308 23.41 -16.25 -7.80
CA ARG A 308 24.64 -16.94 -7.37
C ARG A 308 25.89 -16.11 -7.64
N GLU A 309 25.95 -15.43 -8.78
CA GLU A 309 27.06 -14.53 -9.10
C GLU A 309 27.13 -13.33 -8.15
N VAL A 310 25.99 -12.74 -7.82
CA VAL A 310 25.91 -11.63 -6.86
C VAL A 310 26.30 -12.08 -5.45
N ALA A 311 25.86 -13.27 -5.03
CA ALA A 311 26.20 -13.83 -3.73
C ALA A 311 27.71 -14.11 -3.56
N ARG A 312 28.45 -14.33 -4.65
CA ARG A 312 29.91 -14.52 -4.63
C ARG A 312 30.68 -13.22 -4.38
N VAL A 313 30.08 -12.05 -4.59
CA VAL A 313 30.73 -10.77 -4.31
C VAL A 313 30.88 -10.61 -2.80
N ARG A 314 32.12 -10.69 -2.32
CA ARG A 314 32.45 -10.38 -0.91
C ARG A 314 32.45 -8.87 -0.73
N LEU A 315 31.48 -8.38 0.04
CA LEU A 315 31.36 -6.96 0.36
C LEU A 315 32.38 -6.60 1.44
N ASP A 316 33.18 -5.57 1.20
CA ASP A 316 34.17 -5.07 2.15
C ASP A 316 33.55 -3.89 2.89
N THR A 317 33.37 -4.04 4.19
CA THR A 317 32.64 -3.11 5.05
C THR A 317 33.55 -2.33 5.98
N ARG A 318 34.88 -2.43 5.85
CA ARG A 318 35.85 -1.78 6.77
C ARG A 318 35.75 -0.25 6.80
N LEU A 319 35.26 0.37 5.73
CA LEU A 319 35.05 1.82 5.64
C LEU A 319 33.60 2.23 5.94
N LEU A 320 32.76 1.29 6.38
CA LEU A 320 31.47 1.60 7.00
C LEU A 320 31.66 1.86 8.49
N ARG A 321 30.80 2.70 9.07
CA ARG A 321 30.83 3.00 10.50
C ARG A 321 30.45 1.74 11.31
N PRO A 322 31.11 1.44 12.45
CA PRO A 322 30.89 0.20 13.21
C PRO A 322 29.44 -0.07 13.66
N GLY A 323 28.63 0.97 13.89
CA GLY A 323 27.22 0.84 14.28
C GLY A 323 26.26 0.56 13.11
N LEU A 324 26.73 0.52 11.86
CA LEU A 324 25.89 0.24 10.70
C LEU A 324 25.87 -1.25 10.38
N VAL A 325 24.75 -1.90 10.68
CA VAL A 325 24.47 -3.28 10.25
C VAL A 325 23.61 -3.25 8.99
N LEU A 326 24.13 -3.79 7.89
CA LEU A 326 23.37 -3.92 6.64
C LEU A 326 22.39 -5.09 6.74
N ARG A 327 21.12 -4.85 6.39
CA ARG A 327 20.16 -5.95 6.21
C ARG A 327 20.53 -6.80 4.99
N ASN A 328 20.09 -8.06 4.97
CA ASN A 328 20.43 -9.01 3.89
C ASN A 328 20.10 -8.47 2.49
N TYR A 329 18.93 -7.86 2.32
CA TYR A 329 18.54 -7.28 1.03
C TYR A 329 19.41 -6.05 0.68
N GLN A 330 19.83 -5.24 1.65
CA GLN A 330 20.72 -4.10 1.41
C GLN A 330 22.10 -4.56 0.98
N ALA A 331 22.65 -5.57 1.66
CA ALA A 331 23.90 -6.20 1.27
C ALA A 331 23.80 -6.83 -0.13
N PHE A 332 22.68 -7.48 -0.46
CA PHE A 332 22.44 -8.01 -1.80
C PHE A 332 22.42 -6.92 -2.87
N GLY A 333 21.73 -5.78 -2.62
CA GLY A 333 21.67 -4.69 -3.60
C GLY A 333 23.01 -4.00 -3.81
N ALA A 334 23.83 -3.84 -2.76
CA ALA A 334 25.21 -3.37 -2.89
C ALA A 334 26.08 -4.32 -3.72
N ARG A 335 26.00 -5.64 -3.44
CA ARG A 335 26.71 -6.68 -4.23
C ARG A 335 26.23 -6.70 -5.68
N TYR A 336 24.94 -6.52 -5.91
CA TYR A 336 24.35 -6.46 -7.25
C TYR A 336 24.94 -5.28 -8.04
N ALA A 337 25.01 -4.09 -7.42
CA ALA A 337 25.60 -2.92 -8.04
C ALA A 337 27.09 -3.12 -8.41
N LEU A 338 27.85 -3.74 -7.51
CA LEU A 338 29.26 -4.06 -7.73
C LEU A 338 29.45 -5.10 -8.86
N ARG A 339 28.59 -6.14 -8.90
CA ARG A 339 28.65 -7.21 -9.89
C ARG A 339 28.32 -6.72 -11.29
N GLN A 340 27.24 -5.94 -11.42
CA GLN A 340 26.76 -5.44 -12.72
C GLN A 340 27.56 -4.25 -13.24
N ARG A 341 28.19 -3.51 -12.33
CA ARG A 341 28.91 -2.26 -12.59
C ARG A 341 28.01 -1.11 -13.06
N ARG A 342 27.21 -1.31 -14.11
CA ARG A 342 26.25 -0.33 -14.64
C ARG A 342 24.84 -0.85 -14.43
N CYS A 343 24.14 -0.32 -13.42
CA CYS A 343 22.81 -0.79 -13.09
C CYS A 343 21.95 0.28 -12.41
N MET A 344 20.70 -0.08 -12.15
CA MET A 344 19.68 0.75 -11.58
C MET A 344 19.02 0.01 -10.42
N LEU A 345 19.00 0.65 -9.25
CA LEU A 345 18.24 0.22 -8.09
C LEU A 345 16.90 0.95 -8.08
N GLY A 346 15.89 0.21 -8.52
CA GLY A 346 14.50 0.61 -8.49
C GLY A 346 13.80 0.32 -7.18
N ASP A 347 14.47 -0.22 -6.15
CA ASP A 347 13.87 -0.53 -4.84
C ASP A 347 12.85 0.52 -4.37
N GLU A 348 11.78 0.06 -3.74
CA GLU A 348 10.78 0.95 -3.17
C GLU A 348 11.39 2.00 -2.23
N MET A 349 10.74 3.15 -2.15
CA MET A 349 11.15 4.23 -1.24
C MET A 349 11.25 3.66 0.18
N GLY A 350 12.18 4.15 1.01
CA GLY A 350 12.33 3.62 2.37
C GLY A 350 13.16 2.33 2.53
N LEU A 351 13.52 1.61 1.45
CA LEU A 351 14.41 0.43 1.55
C LEU A 351 15.90 0.75 1.76
N GLY A 352 16.28 2.03 1.83
CA GLY A 352 17.65 2.45 2.11
C GLY A 352 18.58 2.35 0.88
N LYS A 353 18.12 2.79 -0.29
CA LYS A 353 18.94 2.90 -1.52
C LYS A 353 20.25 3.67 -1.30
N THR A 354 20.20 4.76 -0.52
CA THR A 354 21.39 5.54 -0.12
C THR A 354 22.42 4.68 0.61
N VAL A 355 22.00 3.89 1.60
CA VAL A 355 22.88 2.99 2.35
C VAL A 355 23.47 1.91 1.45
N GLN A 356 22.70 1.37 0.51
CA GLN A 356 23.19 0.38 -0.47
C GLN A 356 24.28 0.98 -1.39
N ALA A 357 24.06 2.21 -1.87
CA ALA A 357 25.05 2.94 -2.67
C ALA A 357 26.31 3.25 -1.87
N LEU A 358 26.19 3.72 -0.63
CA LEU A 358 27.33 3.99 0.26
C LEU A 358 28.10 2.71 0.62
N ALA A 359 27.43 1.57 0.74
CA ALA A 359 28.11 0.28 0.92
C ALA A 359 28.94 -0.12 -0.31
N ALA A 360 28.45 0.15 -1.53
CA ALA A 360 29.23 -0.05 -2.75
C ALA A 360 30.41 0.93 -2.85
N VAL A 361 30.22 2.19 -2.46
CA VAL A 361 31.30 3.19 -2.34
C VAL A 361 32.37 2.74 -1.37
N ALA A 362 31.99 2.35 -0.14
CA ALA A 362 32.91 1.92 0.90
C ALA A 362 33.73 0.69 0.47
N HIS A 363 33.10 -0.26 -0.24
CA HIS A 363 33.79 -1.42 -0.78
C HIS A 363 34.85 -1.04 -1.83
N LEU A 364 34.51 -0.20 -2.79
CA LEU A 364 35.46 0.27 -3.80
C LEU A 364 36.59 1.11 -3.18
N ALA A 365 36.26 1.92 -2.16
CA ALA A 365 37.26 2.69 -1.43
C ALA A 365 38.25 1.79 -0.69
N ALA A 366 37.77 0.68 -0.11
CA ALA A 366 38.62 -0.31 0.55
C ALA A 366 39.54 -1.07 -0.44
N GLN A 367 39.25 -0.99 -1.74
CA GLN A 367 40.08 -1.49 -2.84
C GLN A 367 41.06 -0.45 -3.39
N GLY A 368 41.13 0.75 -2.79
CA GLY A 368 42.07 1.82 -3.17
C GLY A 368 41.49 2.87 -4.12
N HIS A 369 40.21 2.80 -4.48
CA HIS A 369 39.57 3.85 -5.25
C HIS A 369 39.32 5.11 -4.40
N ARG A 370 39.62 6.29 -4.94
CA ARG A 370 39.61 7.54 -4.15
C ARG A 370 38.46 8.48 -4.46
N HIS A 371 37.93 8.51 -5.68
CA HIS A 371 36.97 9.53 -6.11
C HIS A 371 35.61 8.93 -6.46
N PHE A 372 34.58 9.36 -5.74
CA PHE A 372 33.19 8.94 -5.92
C PHE A 372 32.30 10.16 -6.10
N LEU A 373 31.32 10.07 -7.01
CA LEU A 373 30.44 11.20 -7.33
C LEU A 373 28.97 10.82 -7.17
N VAL A 374 28.22 11.65 -6.44
CA VAL A 374 26.77 11.59 -6.32
C VAL A 374 26.16 12.82 -7.01
N VAL A 375 25.23 12.59 -7.93
CA VAL A 375 24.42 13.62 -8.59
C VAL A 375 22.98 13.44 -8.12
N CYS A 376 22.40 14.47 -7.52
CA CYS A 376 21.08 14.37 -6.89
C CYS A 376 20.29 15.71 -6.99
N PRO A 377 18.97 15.73 -6.73
CA PRO A 377 18.23 16.97 -6.59
C PRO A 377 18.78 17.86 -5.46
N ALA A 378 18.71 19.19 -5.63
CA ALA A 378 19.23 20.15 -4.64
C ALA A 378 18.63 19.94 -3.23
N SER A 379 17.37 19.50 -3.15
CA SER A 379 16.64 19.22 -1.91
C SER A 379 17.20 18.05 -1.09
N VAL A 380 17.85 17.07 -1.72
CA VAL A 380 18.41 15.90 -1.02
C VAL A 380 19.92 15.96 -0.83
N GLN A 381 20.56 17.00 -1.36
CA GLN A 381 22.02 17.13 -1.34
C GLN A 381 22.59 17.12 0.09
N VAL A 382 21.98 17.90 0.99
CA VAL A 382 22.38 17.96 2.41
C VAL A 382 22.20 16.60 3.09
N ASN A 383 21.15 15.87 2.73
CA ASN A 383 20.92 14.52 3.26
C ASN A 383 22.03 13.55 2.84
N TRP A 384 22.49 13.61 1.58
CA TRP A 384 23.61 12.78 1.12
C TRP A 384 24.92 13.06 1.85
N ILE A 385 25.22 14.32 2.15
CA ILE A 385 26.40 14.69 2.96
C ILE A 385 26.30 14.05 4.35
N LYS A 386 25.19 14.28 5.06
CA LYS A 386 24.96 13.72 6.40
C LYS A 386 25.01 12.20 6.42
N GLU A 387 24.34 11.54 5.47
CA GLU A 387 24.29 10.08 5.39
C GLU A 387 25.68 9.50 5.08
N THR A 388 26.48 10.17 4.24
CA THR A 388 27.87 9.76 3.98
C THR A 388 28.70 9.78 5.27
N GLU A 389 28.65 10.88 6.02
CA GLU A 389 29.40 11.05 7.27
C GLU A 389 28.92 10.10 8.38
N ARG A 390 27.60 9.85 8.41
CA ARG A 390 26.93 8.96 9.37
C ARG A 390 27.23 7.49 9.12
N HIS A 391 27.31 7.07 7.86
CA HIS A 391 27.37 5.65 7.49
C HIS A 391 28.76 5.19 7.06
N THR A 392 29.65 6.10 6.67
CA THR A 392 31.00 5.78 6.19
C THR A 392 32.08 6.53 6.99
N LEU A 393 33.32 6.09 6.82
CA LEU A 393 34.52 6.79 7.28
C LEU A 393 35.10 7.72 6.22
N LEU A 394 34.41 7.92 5.10
CA LEU A 394 34.86 8.74 3.98
C LEU A 394 34.49 10.21 4.17
N ALA A 395 35.35 11.11 3.69
CA ALA A 395 35.05 12.54 3.64
C ALA A 395 33.93 12.82 2.63
N ALA A 396 32.96 13.65 3.04
CA ALA A 396 31.87 14.12 2.20
C ALA A 396 32.15 15.56 1.74
N HIS A 397 32.02 15.83 0.44
CA HIS A 397 32.30 17.14 -0.15
C HIS A 397 31.08 17.69 -0.87
N SER A 398 30.57 18.84 -0.42
CA SER A 398 29.47 19.54 -1.09
C SER A 398 29.99 20.38 -2.25
N LEU A 399 29.73 19.94 -3.49
CA LEU A 399 30.10 20.68 -4.71
C LEU A 399 28.97 21.61 -5.18
N HIS A 400 28.27 22.22 -4.22
CA HIS A 400 27.17 23.15 -4.46
C HIS A 400 27.33 24.41 -3.62
N GLY A 401 26.64 25.48 -4.01
CA GLY A 401 26.72 26.76 -3.33
C GLY A 401 28.00 27.55 -3.65
N PRO A 402 28.30 28.60 -2.85
CA PRO A 402 29.38 29.54 -3.12
C PRO A 402 30.78 28.94 -2.92
N HIS A 403 30.92 27.95 -2.04
CA HIS A 403 32.21 27.34 -1.71
C HIS A 403 32.57 26.10 -2.54
N ARG A 404 31.79 25.79 -3.59
CA ARG A 404 31.95 24.57 -4.40
C ARG A 404 33.34 24.40 -5.02
N GLU A 405 34.01 25.49 -5.41
CA GLU A 405 35.34 25.44 -6.03
C GLU A 405 36.41 25.00 -5.02
N ALA A 406 36.33 25.52 -3.80
CA ALA A 406 37.23 25.13 -2.72
C ALA A 406 37.01 23.68 -2.31
N ALA A 407 35.74 23.26 -2.18
CA ALA A 407 35.38 21.87 -1.91
C ALA A 407 35.82 20.93 -3.04
N GLY A 408 35.73 21.36 -4.30
CA GLY A 408 36.21 20.60 -5.46
C GLY A 408 37.72 20.35 -5.44
N ARG A 409 38.51 21.36 -5.08
CA ARG A 409 39.96 21.22 -4.91
C ARG A 409 40.33 20.29 -3.75
N ALA A 410 39.63 20.42 -2.62
CA ALA A 410 39.82 19.52 -1.48
C ALA A 410 39.49 18.06 -1.86
N TRP A 411 38.38 17.84 -2.56
CA TRP A 411 37.99 16.51 -3.03
C TRP A 411 38.99 15.90 -4.02
N LEU A 412 39.54 16.69 -4.94
CA LEU A 412 40.59 16.20 -5.85
C LEU A 412 41.83 15.72 -5.08
N ARG A 413 42.27 16.49 -4.09
CA ARG A 413 43.46 16.19 -3.27
C ARG A 413 43.24 15.01 -2.33
N ASP A 414 42.13 15.01 -1.60
CA ASP A 414 41.90 14.11 -0.46
C ASP A 414 41.10 12.87 -0.86
N GLY A 415 40.28 12.96 -1.90
CA GLY A 415 39.32 11.92 -2.28
C GLY A 415 38.07 11.95 -1.39
N GLY A 416 37.28 10.87 -1.47
CA GLY A 416 35.99 10.74 -0.78
C GLY A 416 34.80 10.89 -1.72
N VAL A 417 33.66 11.25 -1.15
CA VAL A 417 32.37 11.33 -1.84
C VAL A 417 32.01 12.78 -2.12
N ALA A 418 32.03 13.17 -3.39
CA ALA A 418 31.51 14.46 -3.82
C ALA A 418 30.01 14.38 -4.10
N VAL A 419 29.25 15.38 -3.63
CA VAL A 419 27.81 15.48 -3.85
C VAL A 419 27.49 16.77 -4.57
N THR A 420 26.87 16.66 -5.75
CA THR A 420 26.48 17.78 -6.61
C THR A 420 25.04 17.65 -7.09
N THR A 421 24.56 18.69 -7.78
CA THR A 421 23.23 18.74 -8.39
C THR A 421 23.28 18.60 -9.91
N PHE A 422 22.17 18.21 -10.52
CA PHE A 422 22.07 18.08 -11.99
C PHE A 422 22.46 19.37 -12.73
N ASP A 423 22.08 20.53 -12.21
CA ASP A 423 22.34 21.83 -12.84
C ASP A 423 23.78 22.30 -12.67
N THR A 424 24.44 21.91 -11.57
CA THR A 424 25.83 22.30 -11.28
C THR A 424 26.85 21.39 -11.95
N LEU A 425 26.49 20.13 -12.24
CA LEU A 425 27.42 19.10 -12.75
C LEU A 425 28.27 19.58 -13.94
N GLY A 426 27.65 20.18 -14.96
CA GLY A 426 28.33 20.59 -16.18
C GLY A 426 29.34 21.73 -16.02
N ARG A 427 29.38 22.39 -14.85
CA ARG A 427 30.28 23.51 -14.54
C ARG A 427 31.47 23.12 -13.67
N LEU A 428 31.54 21.86 -13.22
CA LEU A 428 32.54 21.41 -12.25
C LEU A 428 33.78 20.85 -12.95
N GLU A 429 34.82 21.67 -13.08
CA GLU A 429 36.11 21.24 -13.66
C GLU A 429 36.77 20.11 -12.86
N CYS A 430 36.63 20.12 -11.54
CA CYS A 430 37.14 19.06 -10.69
C CYS A 430 36.58 17.67 -11.04
N VAL A 431 35.34 17.59 -11.51
CA VAL A 431 34.72 16.34 -11.98
C VAL A 431 35.40 15.87 -13.26
N ARG A 432 35.67 16.78 -14.22
CA ARG A 432 36.34 16.46 -15.49
C ARG A 432 37.78 15.97 -15.31
N GLN A 433 38.47 16.51 -14.30
CA GLN A 433 39.87 16.19 -13.97
C GLN A 433 40.03 14.89 -13.15
N SER A 434 38.95 14.35 -12.61
CA SER A 434 38.99 13.16 -11.75
C SER A 434 38.70 11.86 -12.53
N GLN A 435 39.27 10.74 -12.06
CA GLN A 435 38.82 9.40 -12.46
C GLN A 435 37.81 8.89 -11.44
N ILE A 436 36.53 9.00 -11.79
CA ILE A 436 35.43 8.56 -10.92
C ILE A 436 35.35 7.03 -10.93
N ALA A 437 35.38 6.43 -9.75
CA ALA A 437 35.28 4.98 -9.59
C ALA A 437 33.83 4.47 -9.61
N LEU A 438 32.91 5.27 -9.06
CA LEU A 438 31.47 5.04 -9.05
C LEU A 438 30.72 6.37 -9.17
N LEU A 439 29.85 6.47 -10.16
CA LEU A 439 28.87 7.53 -10.34
C LEU A 439 27.52 7.06 -9.81
N VAL A 440 26.97 7.75 -8.82
CA VAL A 440 25.61 7.54 -8.31
C VAL A 440 24.73 8.67 -8.82
N VAL A 441 23.62 8.32 -9.48
CA VAL A 441 22.62 9.29 -9.93
C VAL A 441 21.33 9.03 -9.17
N ASP A 442 21.06 9.88 -8.18
CA ASP A 442 19.86 9.81 -7.37
C ASP A 442 18.69 10.50 -8.06
N GLU A 443 17.48 9.97 -7.87
CA GLU A 443 16.28 10.37 -8.61
C GLU A 443 16.53 10.41 -10.13
N ALA A 444 17.01 9.29 -10.68
CA ALA A 444 17.40 9.18 -12.09
C ALA A 444 16.28 9.53 -13.09
N HIS A 445 15.02 9.64 -12.67
CA HIS A 445 13.92 10.16 -13.48
C HIS A 445 14.18 11.59 -14.01
N TYR A 446 15.08 12.37 -13.40
CA TYR A 446 15.52 13.66 -13.94
C TYR A 446 16.27 13.51 -15.28
N VAL A 447 16.93 12.39 -15.56
CA VAL A 447 17.69 12.19 -16.82
C VAL A 447 16.91 11.38 -17.88
N LYS A 448 15.59 11.30 -17.75
CA LYS A 448 14.73 10.53 -18.67
C LYS A 448 14.68 11.03 -20.12
N ASN A 449 15.02 12.29 -20.37
CA ASN A 449 15.01 12.87 -21.71
C ASN A 449 16.46 13.07 -22.19
N PRO A 450 16.94 12.31 -23.18
CA PRO A 450 18.33 12.41 -23.68
C PRO A 450 18.70 13.79 -24.22
N ALA A 451 17.73 14.57 -24.73
CA ALA A 451 17.98 15.88 -25.34
C ALA A 451 18.30 16.98 -24.32
N THR A 452 18.08 16.73 -23.03
CA THR A 452 18.30 17.75 -21.99
C THR A 452 19.77 17.86 -21.59
N ARG A 453 20.24 19.08 -21.27
CA ARG A 453 21.62 19.32 -20.81
C ARG A 453 21.99 18.47 -19.59
N ARG A 454 21.07 18.30 -18.64
CA ARG A 454 21.26 17.44 -17.46
C ARG A 454 21.57 15.97 -17.84
N SER A 455 20.85 15.40 -18.80
CA SER A 455 21.08 14.02 -19.27
C SER A 455 22.40 13.90 -20.02
N SER A 456 22.74 14.90 -20.82
CA SER A 456 24.02 14.97 -21.54
C SER A 456 25.21 15.03 -20.57
N ASN A 457 25.16 15.90 -19.55
CA ASN A 457 26.21 16.02 -18.55
C ASN A 457 26.40 14.72 -17.75
N VAL A 458 25.30 14.08 -17.33
CA VAL A 458 25.36 12.79 -16.62
C VAL A 458 25.92 11.69 -17.52
N ARG A 459 25.56 11.69 -18.81
CA ARG A 459 26.09 10.73 -19.79
C ARG A 459 27.59 10.91 -20.01
N GLU A 460 28.08 12.13 -20.17
CA GLU A 460 29.51 12.42 -20.34
C GLU A 460 30.35 11.83 -19.20
N VAL A 461 29.91 12.01 -17.96
CA VAL A 461 30.57 11.42 -16.79
C VAL A 461 30.39 9.90 -16.75
N GLY A 462 29.19 9.40 -17.01
CA GLY A 462 28.87 7.98 -17.00
C GLY A 462 29.62 7.16 -18.06
N ASP A 463 29.90 7.73 -19.22
CA ASP A 463 30.63 7.06 -20.31
C ASP A 463 32.12 6.89 -19.97
N ARG A 464 32.68 7.77 -19.14
CA ARG A 464 34.05 7.68 -18.61
C ARG A 464 34.16 6.84 -17.32
N THR A 465 33.04 6.41 -16.76
CA THR A 465 32.99 5.76 -15.44
C THR A 465 32.67 4.27 -15.58
N LYS A 466 33.47 3.42 -14.90
CA LYS A 466 33.28 1.96 -14.94
C LYS A 466 32.02 1.51 -14.18
N HIS A 467 31.77 2.08 -13.00
CA HIS A 467 30.58 1.79 -12.21
C HIS A 467 29.58 2.95 -12.25
N VAL A 468 28.35 2.69 -12.67
CA VAL A 468 27.27 3.68 -12.75
C VAL A 468 26.05 3.09 -12.07
N LEU A 469 25.53 3.80 -11.06
CA LEU A 469 24.42 3.35 -10.24
C LEU A 469 23.30 4.39 -10.28
N PHE A 470 22.18 4.05 -10.92
CA PHE A 470 20.99 4.89 -10.92
C PHE A 470 20.08 4.49 -9.76
N LEU A 471 19.64 5.46 -8.97
CA LEU A 471 18.68 5.27 -7.89
C LEU A 471 17.37 5.95 -8.27
N THR A 472 16.26 5.26 -8.04
CA THR A 472 14.93 5.75 -8.43
C THR A 472 13.84 5.06 -7.62
N GLY A 473 12.87 5.82 -7.12
CA GLY A 473 11.74 5.28 -6.34
C GLY A 473 10.58 4.76 -7.19
N THR A 474 10.43 5.28 -8.43
CA THR A 474 9.20 5.16 -9.24
C THR A 474 9.47 5.07 -10.76
N PRO A 475 10.44 4.28 -11.23
CA PRO A 475 10.90 4.40 -12.62
C PRO A 475 9.87 4.02 -13.69
N MET A 476 8.83 3.26 -13.34
CA MET A 476 7.86 2.78 -14.31
C MET A 476 6.54 3.58 -14.34
N GLN A 477 6.36 4.60 -13.49
CA GLN A 477 5.08 5.30 -13.39
C GLN A 477 4.74 6.15 -14.63
N ASN A 478 5.71 6.42 -15.51
CA ASN A 478 5.51 7.18 -16.73
C ASN A 478 6.20 6.50 -17.92
N ARG A 479 5.42 5.87 -18.80
CA ARG A 479 5.74 5.47 -20.19
C ARG A 479 6.99 4.57 -20.39
N VAL A 480 6.83 3.46 -21.14
CA VAL A 480 7.89 2.47 -21.43
C VAL A 480 9.15 3.12 -22.06
N GLU A 481 8.94 4.23 -22.77
CA GLU A 481 9.97 5.05 -23.40
C GLU A 481 10.91 5.73 -22.39
N GLU A 482 10.40 6.18 -21.24
CA GLU A 482 11.24 6.80 -20.20
C GLU A 482 12.18 5.75 -19.59
N PHE A 483 11.65 4.56 -19.30
CA PHE A 483 12.44 3.44 -18.81
C PHE A 483 13.51 3.02 -19.83
N ARG A 484 13.15 2.92 -21.12
CA ARG A 484 14.09 2.64 -22.20
C ARG A 484 15.21 3.68 -22.27
N SER A 485 14.90 4.97 -22.08
CA SER A 485 15.90 6.02 -22.05
C SER A 485 16.91 5.82 -20.91
N LEU A 486 16.42 5.55 -19.69
CA LEU A 486 17.29 5.28 -18.53
C LEU A 486 18.17 4.04 -18.73
N VAL A 487 17.60 2.96 -19.26
CA VAL A 487 18.37 1.76 -19.63
C VAL A 487 19.41 2.09 -20.71
N GLY A 488 19.13 3.01 -21.62
CA GLY A 488 20.08 3.47 -22.65
C GLY A 488 21.38 4.03 -22.09
N HIS A 489 21.35 4.70 -20.93
CA HIS A 489 22.55 5.19 -20.25
C HIS A 489 23.41 4.06 -19.63
N LEU A 490 22.79 2.92 -19.30
CA LEU A 490 23.43 1.81 -18.59
C LEU A 490 23.86 0.71 -19.54
N SER A 491 22.99 0.35 -20.50
CA SER A 491 23.19 -0.68 -21.51
C SER A 491 22.51 -0.29 -22.84
N PRO A 492 23.25 0.35 -23.76
CA PRO A 492 22.72 0.72 -25.08
C PRO A 492 22.22 -0.47 -25.91
N SER A 493 22.84 -1.65 -25.77
CA SER A 493 22.42 -2.88 -26.46
C SER A 493 21.06 -3.37 -25.97
N LEU A 494 20.82 -3.36 -24.65
CA LEU A 494 19.53 -3.73 -24.07
C LEU A 494 18.45 -2.70 -24.42
N ALA A 495 18.78 -1.40 -24.42
CA ALA A 495 17.86 -0.34 -24.81
C ALA A 495 17.39 -0.45 -26.27
N ARG A 496 18.24 -0.94 -27.19
CA ARG A 496 17.84 -1.26 -28.57
C ARG A 496 16.89 -2.45 -28.62
N ARG A 497 17.17 -3.52 -27.87
CA ARG A 497 16.29 -4.70 -27.77
C ARG A 497 14.92 -4.39 -27.16
N LEU A 498 14.84 -3.41 -26.27
CA LEU A 498 13.57 -2.93 -25.72
C LEU A 498 12.73 -2.15 -26.76
N GLY A 499 13.31 -1.75 -27.90
CA GLY A 499 12.69 -0.87 -28.88
C GLY A 499 12.27 -1.51 -30.22
N ALA A 500 12.68 -2.75 -30.50
CA ALA A 500 12.27 -3.52 -31.67
C ALA A 500 11.36 -4.65 -31.20
N ASP A 501 10.13 -4.74 -31.72
CA ASP A 501 9.08 -5.74 -31.43
C ASP A 501 9.20 -6.38 -30.04
N GLY A 502 8.59 -5.72 -29.06
CA GLY A 502 8.78 -5.94 -27.63
C GLY A 502 8.66 -7.40 -27.15
N PHE A 503 9.16 -7.65 -25.94
CA PHE A 503 9.12 -8.97 -25.30
C PHE A 503 7.69 -9.56 -25.31
N ALA A 504 7.57 -10.82 -25.71
CA ALA A 504 6.29 -11.55 -25.84
C ALA A 504 5.48 -11.61 -24.53
N ASP A 505 6.15 -11.53 -23.36
CA ASP A 505 5.48 -11.48 -22.05
C ASP A 505 6.28 -10.67 -20.99
N ALA A 506 5.62 -10.35 -19.87
CA ALA A 506 6.20 -9.59 -18.76
C ALA A 506 7.33 -10.34 -18.03
N ARG A 507 7.38 -11.67 -18.10
CA ARG A 507 8.41 -12.49 -17.45
C ARG A 507 9.71 -12.45 -18.23
N ALA A 508 9.64 -12.52 -19.55
CA ALA A 508 10.74 -12.34 -20.48
C ALA A 508 11.31 -10.92 -20.37
N PHE A 509 10.42 -9.91 -20.28
CA PHE A 509 10.84 -8.52 -20.00
C PHE A 509 11.61 -8.43 -18.68
N ARG A 510 11.03 -8.90 -17.55
CA ARG A 510 11.69 -8.89 -16.24
C ARG A 510 13.04 -9.59 -16.24
N ARG A 511 13.12 -10.79 -16.84
CA ARG A 511 14.38 -11.54 -16.97
C ARG A 511 15.44 -10.79 -17.79
N ALA A 512 15.03 -10.12 -18.87
CA ALA A 512 15.95 -9.38 -19.71
C ALA A 512 16.51 -8.14 -18.99
N VAL A 513 15.64 -7.40 -18.30
CA VAL A 513 16.05 -6.19 -17.57
C VAL A 513 16.73 -6.48 -16.24
N ALA A 514 16.58 -7.69 -15.66
CA ALA A 514 17.20 -8.08 -14.39
C ALA A 514 18.74 -8.01 -14.38
N SER A 515 19.38 -7.92 -15.56
CA SER A 515 20.83 -7.68 -15.67
C SER A 515 21.22 -6.24 -15.37
N VAL A 516 20.31 -5.28 -15.52
CA VAL A 516 20.57 -3.84 -15.31
C VAL A 516 19.66 -3.20 -14.28
N TYR A 517 18.57 -3.87 -13.90
CA TYR A 517 17.51 -3.32 -13.06
C TYR A 517 17.15 -4.27 -11.93
N LEU A 518 17.29 -3.81 -10.68
CA LEU A 518 16.84 -4.50 -9.48
C LEU A 518 15.70 -3.70 -8.84
N ARG A 519 14.51 -4.31 -8.71
CA ARG A 519 13.34 -3.73 -8.05
C ARG A 519 12.78 -4.70 -7.04
N ARG A 520 12.60 -4.23 -5.81
CA ARG A 520 11.98 -4.97 -4.70
C ARG A 520 10.94 -4.09 -4.03
N ASN A 521 9.83 -4.67 -3.59
CA ASN A 521 8.83 -3.96 -2.81
C ASN A 521 9.15 -4.01 -1.33
N GLN A 522 8.61 -3.05 -0.58
CA GLN A 522 8.74 -2.98 0.86
C GLN A 522 8.26 -4.26 1.54
N GLU A 523 7.06 -4.73 1.17
CA GLU A 523 6.43 -5.95 1.68
C GLU A 523 7.26 -7.22 1.42
N ASP A 524 8.00 -7.27 0.31
CA ASP A 524 8.78 -8.44 -0.10
C ASP A 524 10.10 -8.58 0.67
N VAL A 525 10.58 -7.50 1.32
CA VAL A 525 11.94 -7.47 1.93
C VAL A 525 11.98 -6.98 3.37
N LEU A 526 10.96 -6.25 3.82
CA LEU A 526 10.82 -5.78 5.19
C LEU A 526 9.65 -6.51 5.85
N THR A 527 9.99 -7.50 6.66
CA THR A 527 9.04 -8.18 7.55
C THR A 527 8.64 -7.32 8.77
N GLU A 528 9.25 -6.13 8.94
CA GLU A 528 9.19 -5.29 10.15
C GLU A 528 8.59 -3.89 9.88
N LEU A 529 8.03 -3.62 8.69
CA LEU A 529 7.31 -2.36 8.51
C LEU A 529 5.99 -2.41 9.28
N PRO A 530 5.62 -1.32 9.96
CA PRO A 530 4.32 -1.25 10.60
C PRO A 530 3.23 -1.14 9.53
N ASP A 531 2.03 -1.56 9.90
CA ASP A 531 0.90 -1.55 8.97
C ASP A 531 0.62 -0.13 8.45
N ARG A 532 0.19 -0.05 7.20
CA ARG A 532 -0.37 1.16 6.58
C ARG A 532 -1.88 0.97 6.47
N ILE A 533 -2.65 1.95 6.91
CA ILE A 533 -4.10 1.98 6.75
C ILE A 533 -4.47 3.20 5.91
N ASP A 534 -4.93 2.97 4.69
CA ASP A 534 -5.47 4.02 3.82
C ASP A 534 -6.96 4.23 4.09
N VAL A 535 -7.32 5.44 4.52
CA VAL A 535 -8.69 5.82 4.89
C VAL A 535 -9.20 6.88 3.93
N PRO A 536 -10.08 6.54 2.96
CA PRO A 536 -10.76 7.54 2.17
C PRO A 536 -11.78 8.28 3.05
N ALA A 537 -11.49 9.54 3.34
CA ALA A 537 -12.33 10.42 4.16
C ALA A 537 -13.26 11.24 3.25
N TRP A 538 -14.33 10.59 2.80
CA TRP A 538 -15.36 11.20 1.96
C TRP A 538 -16.22 12.19 2.75
N VAL A 539 -16.47 13.35 2.15
CA VAL A 539 -17.38 14.38 2.67
C VAL A 539 -18.40 14.78 1.60
N HIS A 540 -19.54 15.28 2.04
CA HIS A 540 -20.46 16.03 1.20
C HIS A 540 -20.17 17.52 1.34
N LEU A 541 -20.14 18.25 0.22
CA LEU A 541 -19.93 19.69 0.24
C LEU A 541 -21.08 20.38 0.97
N THR A 542 -20.75 21.43 1.74
CA THR A 542 -21.77 22.34 2.26
C THR A 542 -22.39 23.16 1.12
N SER A 543 -23.51 23.82 1.38
CA SER A 543 -24.13 24.70 0.38
C SER A 543 -23.19 25.82 -0.10
N ASP A 544 -22.38 26.36 0.80
CA ASP A 544 -21.40 27.41 0.47
C ASP A 544 -20.23 26.84 -0.34
N ASP A 545 -19.71 25.67 0.04
CA ASP A 545 -18.66 24.98 -0.71
C ASP A 545 -19.16 24.63 -2.12
N GLU A 546 -20.40 24.16 -2.27
CA GLU A 546 -21.00 23.82 -3.55
C GLU A 546 -21.17 25.07 -4.44
N ALA A 547 -21.56 26.21 -3.86
CA ALA A 547 -21.66 27.47 -4.57
C ALA A 547 -20.29 27.96 -5.07
N GLU A 548 -19.23 27.86 -4.26
CA GLU A 548 -17.87 28.19 -4.68
C GLU A 548 -17.38 27.24 -5.78
N TYR A 549 -17.67 25.95 -5.63
CA TYR A 549 -17.32 24.93 -6.60
C TYR A 549 -17.97 25.20 -7.97
N ARG A 550 -19.28 25.47 -8.01
CA ARG A 550 -20.01 25.82 -9.24
C ARG A 550 -19.42 27.05 -9.91
N ARG A 551 -19.05 28.09 -9.16
CA ARG A 551 -18.38 29.29 -9.70
C ARG A 551 -17.02 28.95 -10.33
N ALA A 552 -16.22 28.09 -9.68
CA ALA A 552 -14.93 27.66 -10.20
C ALA A 552 -15.07 26.84 -11.50
N VAL A 553 -16.08 25.96 -11.57
CA VAL A 553 -16.40 25.18 -12.78
C VAL A 553 -16.88 26.08 -13.93
N ALA A 554 -17.78 27.03 -13.63
CA ALA A 554 -18.27 28.00 -14.61
C ALA A 554 -17.12 28.82 -15.21
N ALA A 555 -16.19 29.29 -14.36
CA ALA A 555 -15.00 30.02 -14.78
C ALA A 555 -13.93 29.14 -15.46
N GLY A 556 -14.06 27.81 -15.40
CA GLY A 556 -13.06 26.87 -15.93
C GLY A 556 -11.75 26.84 -15.13
N HIS A 557 -11.78 27.28 -13.87
CA HIS A 557 -10.61 27.38 -13.01
C HIS A 557 -10.30 26.06 -12.32
N PHE A 558 -9.71 25.11 -13.04
CA PHE A 558 -9.39 23.77 -12.54
C PHE A 558 -8.64 23.75 -11.19
N MET A 559 -7.63 24.61 -11.02
CA MET A 559 -6.87 24.67 -9.76
C MET A 559 -7.68 25.20 -8.58
N ARG A 560 -8.70 26.04 -8.82
CA ARG A 560 -9.66 26.47 -7.78
C ARG A 560 -10.62 25.34 -7.44
N MET A 561 -11.07 24.55 -8.42
CA MET A 561 -11.92 23.39 -8.19
C MET A 561 -11.27 22.38 -7.22
N ARG A 562 -9.95 22.16 -7.33
CA ARG A 562 -9.19 21.28 -6.43
C ARG A 562 -9.03 21.80 -5.00
N GLN A 563 -9.19 23.10 -4.77
CA GLN A 563 -9.06 23.73 -3.44
C GLN A 563 -10.39 23.75 -2.67
N ASN A 564 -11.46 23.22 -3.25
CA ASN A 564 -12.80 23.26 -2.67
C ASN A 564 -12.89 22.45 -1.36
N GLY A 565 -13.74 22.93 -0.44
CA GLY A 565 -13.90 22.38 0.90
C GLY A 565 -12.90 22.92 1.94
N PHE A 566 -12.09 23.93 1.60
CA PHE A 566 -11.12 24.59 2.50
C PHE A 566 -11.22 26.11 2.57
N GLY A 567 -12.10 26.75 1.77
CA GLY A 567 -12.11 28.20 1.58
C GLY A 567 -12.68 29.00 2.75
N LEU A 568 -13.62 28.42 3.50
CA LEU A 568 -14.43 29.09 4.51
C LEU A 568 -14.32 28.39 5.88
N PRO A 569 -14.54 29.12 6.99
CA PRO A 569 -14.80 28.48 8.29
C PRO A 569 -15.99 27.53 8.17
N GLY A 570 -15.86 26.29 8.65
CA GLY A 570 -16.93 25.29 8.56
C GLY A 570 -17.05 24.59 7.20
N SER A 571 -16.13 24.81 6.25
CA SER A 571 -16.09 24.03 5.01
C SER A 571 -15.95 22.53 5.30
N ALA A 572 -16.57 21.70 4.45
CA ALA A 572 -16.76 20.27 4.71
C ALA A 572 -15.45 19.50 4.96
N LYS A 573 -14.41 19.74 4.15
CA LYS A 573 -13.11 19.06 4.34
C LYS A 573 -12.33 19.63 5.53
N THR A 574 -12.55 20.90 5.87
CA THR A 574 -11.93 21.53 7.04
C THR A 574 -12.45 20.93 8.33
N GLU A 575 -13.77 20.73 8.43
CA GLU A 575 -14.37 20.07 9.60
C GLU A 575 -14.01 18.59 9.66
N ARG A 576 -13.99 17.88 8.53
CA ARG A 576 -13.51 16.49 8.53
C ARG A 576 -12.04 16.37 8.96
N LEU A 577 -11.20 17.32 8.57
CA LEU A 577 -9.81 17.38 9.06
C LEU A 577 -9.77 17.62 10.58
N ARG A 578 -10.62 18.52 11.12
CA ARG A 578 -10.73 18.75 12.57
C ARG A 578 -11.01 17.45 13.32
N GLU A 579 -12.00 16.68 12.88
CA GLU A 579 -12.35 15.38 13.50
C GLU A 579 -11.17 14.39 13.51
N ILE A 580 -10.44 14.30 12.39
CA ILE A 580 -9.26 13.43 12.27
C ILE A 580 -8.16 13.91 13.23
N LEU A 581 -7.93 15.21 13.33
CA LEU A 581 -6.94 15.80 14.22
C LEU A 581 -7.30 15.57 15.69
N GLU A 582 -8.56 15.78 16.08
CA GLU A 582 -9.04 15.53 17.45
C GLU A 582 -8.83 14.07 17.86
N GLY A 583 -9.19 13.11 17.00
CA GLY A 583 -8.93 11.69 17.23
C GLY A 583 -7.43 11.38 17.34
N ALA A 584 -6.60 11.94 16.47
CA ALA A 584 -5.15 11.75 16.52
C ALA A 584 -4.53 12.34 17.80
N PHE A 585 -5.01 13.49 18.27
CA PHE A 585 -4.50 14.17 19.45
C PHE A 585 -4.94 13.51 20.76
N ALA A 586 -6.14 12.93 20.81
CA ALA A 586 -6.57 12.10 21.94
C ALA A 586 -5.57 10.95 22.19
N ASP A 587 -5.04 10.36 21.12
CA ASP A 587 -4.00 9.33 21.17
C ASP A 587 -2.56 9.89 21.28
N ARG A 588 -2.41 11.22 21.45
CA ARG A 588 -1.12 11.94 21.44
C ARG A 588 -0.24 11.62 20.23
N ARG A 589 -0.85 11.42 19.06
CA ARG A 589 -0.16 11.18 17.78
C ARG A 589 0.28 12.50 17.16
N LYS A 590 1.32 12.42 16.33
CA LYS A 590 1.77 13.54 15.49
C LYS A 590 1.25 13.35 14.07
N VAL A 591 0.81 14.45 13.48
CA VAL A 591 0.11 14.48 12.19
C VAL A 591 0.90 15.32 11.19
N VAL A 592 0.96 14.87 9.94
CA VAL A 592 1.44 15.68 8.82
C VAL A 592 0.29 15.90 7.85
N VAL A 593 0.02 17.17 7.52
CA VAL A 593 -0.99 17.53 6.53
C VAL A 593 -0.29 18.02 5.27
N PHE A 594 -0.44 17.26 4.19
CA PHE A 594 0.07 17.60 2.87
C PHE A 594 -1.01 18.25 2.01
N SER A 595 -0.65 19.36 1.36
CA SER A 595 -1.42 19.95 0.26
C SER A 595 -0.46 20.35 -0.86
N TYR A 596 -0.92 20.39 -2.10
CA TYR A 596 -0.22 21.07 -3.19
C TYR A 596 -0.30 22.59 -3.03
N PHE A 597 -1.42 23.10 -2.52
CA PHE A 597 -1.75 24.52 -2.53
C PHE A 597 -1.35 25.22 -1.24
N ARG A 598 -0.47 26.23 -1.36
CA ARG A 598 -0.15 27.12 -0.24
C ARG A 598 -1.39 27.79 0.35
N GLY A 599 -2.33 28.22 -0.49
CA GLY A 599 -3.58 28.86 -0.03
C GLY A 599 -4.43 27.97 0.86
N VAL A 600 -4.43 26.64 0.62
CA VAL A 600 -5.10 25.67 1.50
C VAL A 600 -4.39 25.62 2.86
N LEU A 601 -3.06 25.49 2.88
CA LEU A 601 -2.30 25.50 4.14
C LEU A 601 -2.49 26.79 4.95
N ASP A 602 -2.53 27.94 4.27
CA ASP A 602 -2.77 29.25 4.89
C ASP A 602 -4.22 29.34 5.42
N SER A 603 -5.19 28.72 4.74
CA SER A 603 -6.57 28.60 5.21
C SER A 603 -6.68 27.72 6.46
N LEU A 604 -6.05 26.54 6.43
CA LEU A 604 -6.01 25.63 7.58
C LEU A 604 -5.36 26.30 8.80
N SER A 605 -4.27 27.02 8.60
CA SER A 605 -3.61 27.79 9.66
C SER A 605 -4.53 28.82 10.30
N ARG A 606 -5.33 29.52 9.49
CA ARG A 606 -6.27 30.55 9.98
C ARG A 606 -7.50 29.96 10.66
N HIS A 607 -8.09 28.91 10.09
CA HIS A 607 -9.41 28.42 10.50
C HIS A 607 -9.36 27.24 11.49
N LEU A 608 -8.38 26.35 11.36
CA LEU A 608 -8.20 25.24 12.31
C LEU A 608 -7.30 25.60 13.47
N PHE A 609 -6.32 26.48 13.27
CA PHE A 609 -5.37 26.86 14.31
C PHE A 609 -5.39 28.37 14.60
N PRO A 610 -6.57 28.98 14.85
CA PRO A 610 -6.64 30.39 15.16
C PRO A 610 -5.88 30.66 16.47
N GLY A 611 -4.83 31.46 16.40
CA GLY A 611 -4.10 31.94 17.59
C GLY A 611 -3.27 30.89 18.32
N CYS A 612 -2.33 30.23 17.63
CA CYS A 612 -1.25 29.46 18.26
C CYS A 612 -0.51 30.33 19.31
N GLY A 613 -1.02 30.23 20.55
CA GLY A 613 -0.74 31.10 21.68
C GLY A 613 -1.79 31.02 22.80
N SER A 614 -3.09 30.85 22.51
CA SER A 614 -4.10 30.74 23.58
C SER A 614 -5.45 30.14 23.15
N HIS A 615 -5.83 29.02 23.78
CA HIS A 615 -7.21 28.56 24.03
C HIS A 615 -8.16 28.39 22.82
N SER A 616 -7.92 27.38 21.99
CA SER A 616 -9.04 26.68 21.33
C SER A 616 -9.55 25.60 22.30
N ARG A 617 -10.81 25.68 22.73
CA ARG A 617 -11.41 24.78 23.74
C ARG A 617 -11.34 23.28 23.38
N SER A 618 -11.05 22.93 22.13
CA SER A 618 -11.05 21.55 21.62
C SER A 618 -9.66 20.89 21.52
N TYR A 619 -8.55 21.64 21.55
CA TYR A 619 -7.21 21.06 21.36
C TYR A 619 -6.37 21.01 22.63
N PRO A 620 -5.44 20.03 22.75
CA PRO A 620 -4.54 19.95 23.90
C PRO A 620 -3.70 21.22 24.07
N ALA A 621 -3.53 21.67 25.31
CA ALA A 621 -2.74 22.87 25.63
C ALA A 621 -1.26 22.76 25.21
N ASP A 622 -0.72 21.55 25.12
CA ASP A 622 0.65 21.26 24.69
C ASP A 622 0.80 20.99 23.18
N LEU A 623 -0.26 21.20 22.39
CA LEU A 623 -0.22 21.08 20.93
C LEU A 623 0.83 22.03 20.33
N ARG A 624 1.57 21.53 19.33
CA ARG A 624 2.47 22.35 18.50
C ARG A 624 2.08 22.26 17.04
N VAL A 625 1.92 23.41 16.39
CA VAL A 625 1.65 23.51 14.95
C VAL A 625 2.87 24.12 14.29
N LEU A 626 3.45 23.42 13.33
CA LEU A 626 4.68 23.77 12.62
C LEU A 626 4.41 23.91 11.12
N GLY A 627 5.19 24.75 10.45
CA GLY A 627 5.04 25.06 9.03
C GLY A 627 4.25 26.36 8.76
N PRO A 628 3.76 26.58 7.53
CA PRO A 628 3.81 25.65 6.41
C PRO A 628 5.22 25.49 5.81
N LEU A 629 5.63 24.25 5.55
CA LEU A 629 6.81 23.97 4.73
C LEU A 629 6.48 24.21 3.25
N THR A 630 7.00 25.30 2.69
CA THR A 630 6.78 25.67 1.28
C THR A 630 8.08 25.67 0.48
N GLY A 631 7.95 25.77 -0.84
CA GLY A 631 9.10 25.92 -1.74
C GLY A 631 10.03 27.10 -1.41
N SER A 632 9.50 28.16 -0.79
CA SER A 632 10.28 29.35 -0.42
C SER A 632 11.06 29.21 0.90
N VAL A 633 10.80 28.17 1.71
CA VAL A 633 11.53 27.96 2.96
C VAL A 633 12.95 27.46 2.63
N PRO A 634 14.03 28.12 3.12
CA PRO A 634 15.39 27.66 2.88
C PRO A 634 15.65 26.27 3.47
N GLY A 635 16.52 25.48 2.83
CA GLY A 635 16.78 24.08 3.23
C GLY A 635 17.18 23.90 4.69
N GLY A 636 18.03 24.79 5.23
CA GLY A 636 18.40 24.77 6.65
C GLY A 636 17.20 24.97 7.59
N ARG A 637 16.29 25.91 7.26
CA ARG A 637 15.07 26.15 8.06
C ARG A 637 14.08 25.00 7.94
N ARG A 638 13.97 24.34 6.77
CA ARG A 638 13.13 23.13 6.61
C ARG A 638 13.56 22.03 7.57
N GLN A 639 14.87 21.79 7.67
CA GLN A 639 15.41 20.78 8.59
C GLN A 639 15.10 21.13 10.05
N GLN A 640 15.32 22.39 10.45
CA GLN A 640 15.01 22.85 11.82
C GLN A 640 13.55 22.58 12.20
N LEU A 641 12.60 22.91 11.32
CA LEU A 641 11.17 22.66 11.58
C LEU A 641 10.86 21.16 11.76
N VAL A 642 11.52 20.29 10.99
CA VAL A 642 11.37 18.83 11.11
C VAL A 642 12.01 18.30 12.40
N ASP A 643 13.14 18.86 12.80
CA ASP A 643 13.83 18.50 14.04
C ASP A 643 13.00 18.96 15.26
N GLU A 644 12.44 20.17 15.23
CA GLU A 644 11.49 20.71 16.22
C GLU A 644 10.24 19.81 16.32
N PHE A 645 9.66 19.42 15.18
CA PHE A 645 8.53 18.48 15.11
C PHE A 645 8.87 17.12 15.71
N THR A 646 10.06 16.61 15.43
CA THR A 646 10.53 15.31 15.91
C THR A 646 10.79 15.32 17.42
N ALA A 647 11.44 16.37 17.93
CA ALA A 647 11.82 16.50 19.33
C ALA A 647 10.64 16.79 20.27
N HIS A 648 9.55 17.39 19.79
CA HIS A 648 8.39 17.69 20.64
C HIS A 648 7.79 16.40 21.26
N PRO A 649 7.61 16.28 22.59
CA PRO A 649 7.11 15.06 23.21
C PRO A 649 5.58 14.88 23.11
N GLY A 650 4.85 15.94 22.76
CA GLY A 650 3.39 15.96 22.71
C GLY A 650 2.80 15.80 21.31
N PRO A 651 1.47 15.99 21.18
CA PRO A 651 0.82 16.05 19.88
C PRO A 651 1.36 17.24 19.08
N ALA A 652 1.57 17.02 17.79
CA ALA A 652 2.04 18.06 16.88
C ALA A 652 1.45 17.90 15.48
N VAL A 653 1.30 19.02 14.78
CA VAL A 653 0.92 19.07 13.37
C VAL A 653 2.03 19.72 12.57
N LEU A 654 2.43 19.09 11.46
CA LEU A 654 3.28 19.70 10.46
C LEU A 654 2.45 19.97 9.19
N LEU A 655 2.28 21.25 8.86
CA LEU A 655 1.69 21.68 7.59
C LEU A 655 2.79 21.71 6.53
N SER A 656 2.59 21.05 5.40
CA SER A 656 3.60 20.98 4.35
C SER A 656 3.00 20.97 2.96
N GLN A 657 3.64 21.71 2.05
CA GLN A 657 3.40 21.44 0.64
C GLN A 657 3.91 20.04 0.30
N ILE A 658 3.16 19.27 -0.49
CA ILE A 658 3.53 17.89 -0.80
C ILE A 658 4.84 17.80 -1.57
N GLU A 659 5.15 18.79 -2.41
CA GLU A 659 6.41 18.87 -3.15
C GLU A 659 7.60 19.28 -2.26
N ALA A 660 7.35 20.12 -1.25
CA ALA A 660 8.39 20.60 -0.35
C ALA A 660 8.72 19.57 0.74
N GLY A 661 7.71 18.87 1.24
CA GLY A 661 7.84 17.85 2.29
C GLY A 661 8.05 16.43 1.78
N GLY A 662 7.67 16.14 0.53
CA GLY A 662 7.84 14.82 -0.09
C GLY A 662 9.26 14.49 -0.51
N VAL A 663 10.19 15.45 -0.47
CA VAL A 663 11.58 15.27 -0.93
C VAL A 663 12.57 15.51 0.19
N GLY A 664 13.39 14.50 0.51
CA GLY A 664 14.61 14.67 1.31
C GLY A 664 14.46 14.84 2.82
N LEU A 665 13.25 14.93 3.36
CA LEU A 665 13.01 15.11 4.80
C LEU A 665 12.71 13.79 5.53
N ASN A 666 13.10 13.70 6.80
CA ASN A 666 12.76 12.58 7.69
C ASN A 666 11.60 12.97 8.60
N ILE A 667 10.40 12.45 8.36
CA ILE A 667 9.20 12.81 9.12
C ILE A 667 8.61 11.58 9.84
N GLN A 668 9.47 10.62 10.21
CA GLN A 668 9.08 9.38 10.92
C GLN A 668 8.40 9.59 12.28
N ALA A 669 8.55 10.77 12.88
CA ALA A 669 7.89 11.07 14.14
C ALA A 669 6.35 11.10 14.01
N ALA A 670 5.82 11.31 12.79
CA ALA A 670 4.40 11.24 12.53
C ALA A 670 3.90 9.81 12.38
N SER A 671 2.65 9.55 12.75
CA SER A 671 1.97 8.27 12.49
C SER A 671 0.59 8.46 11.84
N VAL A 672 0.20 9.72 11.58
CA VAL A 672 -1.01 10.07 10.84
C VAL A 672 -0.60 11.03 9.71
N VAL A 673 -1.00 10.70 8.50
CA VAL A 673 -0.77 11.49 7.29
C VAL A 673 -2.12 11.89 6.73
N VAL A 674 -2.29 13.16 6.40
CA VAL A 674 -3.49 13.64 5.72
C VAL A 674 -3.10 14.22 4.37
N ILE A 675 -3.69 13.69 3.30
CA ILE A 675 -3.63 14.26 1.96
C ILE A 675 -4.89 15.13 1.80
N ALA A 676 -4.71 16.46 1.80
CA ALA A 676 -5.80 17.42 1.83
C ALA A 676 -6.63 17.42 0.54
N GLU A 677 -6.00 17.15 -0.59
CA GLU A 677 -6.66 16.99 -1.88
C GLU A 677 -5.90 15.99 -2.76
N PRO A 678 -6.59 15.27 -3.66
CA PRO A 678 -5.95 14.27 -4.51
C PRO A 678 -4.97 14.92 -5.49
N GLN A 679 -3.85 14.25 -5.71
CA GLN A 679 -2.79 14.73 -6.59
C GLN A 679 -2.98 14.21 -8.02
N LEU A 680 -2.55 14.94 -9.03
CA LEU A 680 -2.67 14.44 -10.42
C LEU A 680 -1.73 13.25 -10.69
N THR A 681 -0.65 13.17 -9.92
CA THR A 681 0.39 12.14 -10.03
C THR A 681 0.40 11.31 -8.74
N PRO A 682 -0.05 10.04 -8.75
CA PRO A 682 -0.05 9.17 -7.56
C PRO A 682 1.31 9.04 -6.88
N GLY A 683 2.39 9.05 -7.68
CA GLY A 683 3.75 8.95 -7.17
C GLY A 683 4.13 10.05 -6.17
N ALA A 684 3.52 11.24 -6.26
CA ALA A 684 3.78 12.32 -5.31
C ALA A 684 3.22 12.02 -3.92
N GLU A 685 2.03 11.39 -3.84
CA GLU A 685 1.42 10.94 -2.58
C GLU A 685 2.26 9.83 -1.95
N GLU A 686 2.58 8.79 -2.73
CA GLU A 686 3.43 7.68 -2.26
C GLU A 686 4.81 8.16 -1.78
N GLN A 687 5.40 9.11 -2.51
CA GLN A 687 6.67 9.71 -2.12
C GLN A 687 6.59 10.47 -0.79
N ALA A 688 5.49 11.18 -0.54
CA ALA A 688 5.27 11.90 0.70
C ALA A 688 4.99 10.93 1.87
N ILE A 689 4.14 9.92 1.66
CA ILE A 689 3.81 8.89 2.65
C ILE A 689 5.07 8.12 3.06
N ALA A 690 5.94 7.78 2.11
CA ALA A 690 7.21 7.10 2.38
C ALA A 690 8.22 7.93 3.22
N ARG A 691 7.95 9.22 3.49
CA ARG A 691 8.72 10.03 4.45
C ARG A 691 8.29 9.80 5.89
N VAL A 692 7.12 9.21 6.09
CA VAL A 692 6.54 8.83 7.38
C VAL A 692 6.61 7.31 7.56
N LEU A 693 6.12 6.54 6.59
CA LEU A 693 6.20 5.08 6.54
C LEU A 693 7.58 4.64 6.01
N ARG A 694 8.55 4.54 6.92
CA ARG A 694 9.92 4.11 6.62
C ARG A 694 10.56 3.42 7.81
N MET A 695 11.62 2.66 7.56
CA MET A 695 12.39 1.88 8.56
C MET A 695 12.72 2.67 9.83
N GLY A 696 12.24 2.20 10.99
CA GLY A 696 12.36 2.91 12.27
C GLY A 696 11.04 3.53 12.74
N GLN A 697 10.02 3.55 11.88
CA GLN A 697 8.64 3.72 12.30
C GLN A 697 8.19 2.47 13.06
N VAL A 698 7.62 2.67 14.24
CA VAL A 698 7.14 1.60 15.12
C VAL A 698 5.62 1.61 15.29
N ARG A 699 4.96 2.68 14.85
CA ARG A 699 3.50 2.82 14.89
C ARG A 699 2.90 2.57 13.52
N THR A 700 1.73 1.93 13.49
CA THR A 700 0.86 1.88 12.31
C THR A 700 0.63 3.28 11.76
N VAL A 701 0.85 3.45 10.46
CA VAL A 701 0.68 4.74 9.78
C VAL A 701 -0.72 4.80 9.17
N GLN A 702 -1.53 5.74 9.63
CA GLN A 702 -2.85 6.01 9.06
C GLN A 702 -2.75 7.13 8.01
N VAL A 703 -3.17 6.85 6.79
CA VAL A 703 -3.17 7.79 5.67
C VAL A 703 -4.60 8.16 5.33
N HIS A 704 -5.00 9.38 5.66
CA HIS A 704 -6.33 9.90 5.33
C HIS A 704 -6.30 10.67 4.02
N HIS A 705 -7.14 10.29 3.07
CA HIS A 705 -7.36 11.05 1.84
C HIS A 705 -8.67 11.83 1.97
N LEU A 706 -8.60 13.16 2.10
CA LEU A 706 -9.80 14.01 2.15
C LEU A 706 -10.38 14.17 0.74
N LEU A 707 -11.63 13.74 0.56
CA LEU A 707 -12.29 13.68 -0.75
C LEU A 707 -13.71 14.24 -0.67
N ALA A 708 -14.10 15.10 -1.61
CA ALA A 708 -15.47 15.61 -1.71
C ALA A 708 -16.28 14.87 -2.78
N ARG A 709 -17.46 14.35 -2.40
CA ARG A 709 -18.43 13.72 -3.32
C ARG A 709 -18.98 14.72 -4.31
N GLY A 710 -19.19 14.29 -5.56
CA GLY A 710 -19.74 15.18 -6.59
C GLY A 710 -18.83 16.36 -6.87
N SER A 711 -17.51 16.15 -6.82
CA SER A 711 -16.49 17.15 -7.13
C SER A 711 -15.38 16.54 -7.99
N VAL A 712 -14.44 17.39 -8.42
CA VAL A 712 -13.27 17.01 -9.21
C VAL A 712 -12.39 15.97 -8.51
N ASP A 713 -12.46 15.86 -7.19
CA ASP A 713 -11.70 14.87 -6.41
C ASP A 713 -12.02 13.44 -6.83
N GLU A 714 -13.32 13.14 -7.00
CA GLU A 714 -13.82 11.80 -7.34
C GLU A 714 -13.27 11.35 -8.69
N ARG A 715 -13.26 12.26 -9.66
CA ARG A 715 -12.74 12.01 -11.01
C ARG A 715 -11.22 11.88 -11.05
N ILE A 716 -10.51 12.69 -10.28
CA ILE A 716 -9.06 12.53 -10.15
C ILE A 716 -8.76 11.14 -9.57
N ARG A 717 -9.51 10.68 -8.56
CA ARG A 717 -9.34 9.33 -8.00
C ARG A 717 -9.66 8.22 -8.98
N GLU A 718 -10.75 8.33 -9.74
CA GLU A 718 -11.10 7.38 -10.81
C GLU A 718 -9.98 7.27 -11.86
N LEU A 719 -9.42 8.40 -12.28
CA LEU A 719 -8.30 8.44 -13.22
C LEU A 719 -7.03 7.82 -12.65
N GLN A 720 -6.72 8.08 -11.37
CA GLN A 720 -5.58 7.48 -10.68
C GLN A 720 -5.74 5.96 -10.59
N GLU A 721 -6.92 5.48 -10.22
CA GLU A 721 -7.24 4.04 -10.14
C GLU A 721 -7.15 3.35 -11.50
N HIS A 722 -7.68 3.98 -12.56
CA HIS A 722 -7.57 3.45 -13.92
C HIS A 722 -6.10 3.33 -14.37
N LYS A 723 -5.27 4.33 -14.06
CA LYS A 723 -3.81 4.27 -14.32
C LYS A 723 -3.12 3.19 -13.49
N ARG A 724 -3.49 3.02 -12.22
CA ARG A 724 -2.96 1.96 -11.35
C ARG A 724 -3.30 0.58 -11.90
N LEU A 725 -4.54 0.37 -12.33
CA LEU A 725 -4.99 -0.89 -12.94
C LEU A 725 -4.27 -1.20 -14.26
N LEU A 726 -4.07 -0.19 -15.12
CA LEU A 726 -3.26 -0.35 -16.34
C LEU A 726 -1.80 -0.68 -16.03
N PHE A 727 -1.23 -0.05 -14.98
CA PHE A 727 0.12 -0.29 -14.52
C PHE A 727 0.30 -1.70 -13.94
N ASP A 728 -0.58 -2.12 -13.04
CA ASP A 728 -0.59 -3.45 -12.46
C ASP A 728 -0.84 -4.51 -13.53
N ALA A 729 -1.69 -4.22 -14.52
CA ALA A 729 -1.87 -5.10 -15.68
C ALA A 729 -0.58 -5.21 -16.52
N PHE A 730 0.18 -4.13 -16.72
CA PHE A 730 1.45 -4.19 -17.45
C PHE A 730 2.55 -4.89 -16.65
N ALA A 731 2.53 -4.76 -15.32
CA ALA A 731 3.46 -5.42 -14.41
C ALA A 731 3.09 -6.89 -14.12
N ARG A 732 1.82 -7.32 -14.26
CA ARG A 732 1.33 -8.67 -13.91
C ARG A 732 0.62 -9.42 -15.05
N ARG A 733 0.73 -9.03 -16.32
CA ARG A 733 0.11 -9.80 -17.43
C ARG A 733 0.79 -11.18 -17.61
N SER A 734 0.19 -12.20 -17.00
CA SER A 734 0.13 -13.56 -17.53
C SER A 734 -0.84 -13.60 -18.73
N ALA A 735 -0.56 -14.54 -19.63
CA ALA A 735 -1.07 -14.70 -20.99
C ALA A 735 -2.58 -15.01 -21.16
N ALA A 736 -3.48 -14.26 -20.51
CA ALA A 736 -4.93 -14.51 -20.58
C ALA A 736 -5.75 -13.39 -21.26
N LYS A 737 -5.12 -12.39 -21.89
CA LYS A 737 -5.84 -11.31 -22.60
C LYS A 737 -5.28 -11.04 -24.00
N GLU A 738 -5.46 -12.02 -24.87
CA GLU A 738 -5.73 -11.79 -26.30
C GLU A 738 -7.09 -12.35 -26.75
N ALA A 739 -7.86 -12.99 -25.85
CA ALA A 739 -9.21 -13.47 -26.19
C ALA A 739 -10.34 -12.45 -25.96
N ASP A 740 -10.06 -11.26 -25.41
CA ASP A 740 -11.13 -10.31 -25.09
C ASP A 740 -10.72 -8.84 -25.20
N ALA A 741 -10.48 -8.41 -26.43
CA ALA A 741 -10.34 -7.00 -26.80
C ALA A 741 -11.69 -6.25 -26.85
N ARG A 742 -12.78 -6.82 -26.28
CA ARG A 742 -14.11 -6.18 -26.22
C ARG A 742 -14.58 -5.87 -24.80
N ALA A 743 -13.82 -6.21 -23.77
CA ALA A 743 -14.17 -5.90 -22.37
C ALA A 743 -13.73 -4.50 -21.91
N VAL A 744 -13.98 -3.47 -22.72
CA VAL A 744 -14.03 -2.08 -22.27
C VAL A 744 -15.28 -1.47 -22.90
N ASP A 745 -16.41 -1.59 -22.22
CA ASP A 745 -17.56 -0.75 -22.53
C ASP A 745 -17.85 0.17 -21.34
N ALA A 746 -17.73 1.47 -21.62
CA ALA A 746 -17.86 2.56 -20.68
C ALA A 746 -19.34 2.93 -20.57
N GLY A 747 -20.05 2.23 -19.70
CA GLY A 747 -21.48 2.43 -19.43
C GLY A 747 -21.80 3.58 -18.47
N GLU A 748 -21.17 4.74 -18.62
CA GLU A 748 -21.69 6.02 -18.13
C GLU A 748 -21.52 7.01 -19.28
N TYR A 749 -22.49 7.90 -19.49
CA TYR A 749 -22.39 8.96 -20.49
C TYR A 749 -21.08 9.74 -20.28
N ARG A 750 -20.05 9.38 -21.05
CA ARG A 750 -18.80 10.11 -21.18
C ARG A 750 -19.00 11.10 -22.32
N PRO A 751 -18.87 12.41 -22.09
CA PRO A 751 -18.63 13.31 -23.20
C PRO A 751 -17.39 12.79 -23.94
N SER A 752 -17.51 12.56 -25.26
CA SER A 752 -16.43 12.05 -26.14
C SER A 752 -15.11 12.83 -26.02
N VAL A 753 -15.15 14.02 -25.41
CA VAL A 753 -14.00 14.89 -25.12
C VAL A 753 -13.09 14.36 -24.00
N LEU A 754 -13.57 13.49 -23.10
CA LEU A 754 -12.77 12.97 -21.97
C LEU A 754 -11.71 11.95 -22.37
N ASP A 755 -11.87 11.28 -23.50
CA ASP A 755 -10.95 10.23 -23.96
C ASP A 755 -10.01 10.71 -25.08
N ASP A 756 -10.10 11.98 -25.49
CA ASP A 756 -9.20 12.58 -26.47
C ASP A 756 -7.83 12.92 -25.84
N PRO A 757 -6.74 12.20 -26.21
CA PRO A 757 -5.41 12.47 -25.67
C PRO A 757 -4.82 13.80 -26.17
N ALA A 758 -5.40 14.42 -27.22
CA ALA A 758 -4.98 15.73 -27.72
C ALA A 758 -5.40 16.88 -26.79
N VAL A 759 -6.41 16.67 -25.93
CA VAL A 759 -6.90 17.69 -24.99
C VAL A 759 -6.20 17.53 -23.62
N PRO A 760 -5.56 18.59 -23.10
CA PRO A 760 -4.96 18.59 -21.76
C PRO A 760 -5.92 18.06 -20.69
N LEU A 761 -5.42 17.25 -19.76
CA LEU A 761 -6.22 16.58 -18.72
C LEU A 761 -7.09 17.56 -17.92
N GLU A 762 -6.56 18.74 -17.62
CA GLU A 762 -7.23 19.79 -16.86
C GLU A 762 -8.48 20.29 -17.60
N GLN A 763 -8.37 20.50 -18.92
CA GLN A 763 -9.49 20.96 -19.76
C GLN A 763 -10.57 19.89 -19.87
N ARG A 764 -10.17 18.61 -19.99
CA ARG A 764 -11.10 17.47 -19.97
C ARG A 764 -11.91 17.40 -18.68
N LEU A 765 -11.24 17.54 -17.53
CA LEU A 765 -11.90 17.52 -16.22
C LEU A 765 -12.86 18.70 -16.02
N VAL A 766 -12.48 19.91 -16.47
CA VAL A 766 -13.35 21.09 -16.45
C VAL A 766 -14.62 20.88 -17.29
N LEU A 767 -14.47 20.41 -18.54
CA LEU A 767 -15.59 20.19 -19.45
C LEU A 767 -16.57 19.15 -18.92
N ALA A 768 -16.05 18.08 -18.33
CA ALA A 768 -16.90 17.07 -17.70
C ALA A 768 -17.66 17.62 -16.48
N GLU A 769 -17.08 18.56 -15.72
CA GLU A 769 -17.77 19.15 -14.54
C GLU A 769 -18.84 20.12 -14.97
N ARG A 770 -18.56 20.93 -16.00
CA ARG A 770 -19.54 21.80 -16.66
C ARG A 770 -20.76 21.03 -17.14
N HIS A 771 -20.52 19.93 -17.87
CA HIS A 771 -21.59 19.05 -18.33
C HIS A 771 -22.43 18.49 -17.16
N ARG A 772 -21.78 18.00 -16.09
CA ARG A 772 -22.48 17.43 -14.92
C ARG A 772 -23.32 18.47 -14.19
N LEU A 773 -22.82 19.69 -14.07
CA LEU A 773 -23.49 20.78 -13.34
C LEU A 773 -24.45 21.58 -14.21
N GLY A 774 -24.48 21.35 -15.53
CA GLY A 774 -25.32 22.08 -16.49
C GLY A 774 -24.90 23.54 -16.66
N VAL A 775 -23.59 23.83 -16.65
CA VAL A 775 -23.02 25.20 -16.69
C VAL A 775 -22.12 25.42 -17.90
#